data_AF-A0A7B3IG15-F1
#
_entry.id   AF-A0A7B3IG15-F1
#
_cell.length_a   1.000
_cell.length_b   1.000
_cell.length_c   1.000
_cell.angle_alpha   90.00
_cell.angle_beta   90.00
_cell.angle_gamma   90.00
#
_symmetry.space_group_name_H-M   'P 1'
#
loop_
_entity.id
_entity.type
_entity.pdbx_description
1 polymer ?
#
loop_
_entity_poly.entity_id
_entity_poly.type
_entity_poly.pdbx_seq_one_letter_code
_entity_poly.pdbx_strand_id
1 'polypeptide(L)'
;MLRMTPLASAIVALLLGIEAYAAEETFDTHFMIGGMKDQQVANIRLDDNQPLPGQYDIDIYVNKQWRGKYEIIVKDNPQETCLSREVIKRLGINSDNFASGKQCLTFEQLVQGGSYTWDIGVFRLDFSVPQAWVEELESGYVPPENWERGINAFYTSYYVSQYYSDYKASGNSKSTYVRFNSGLNLLGWQLHSDASFSKTNNNPGAWKSNTLYLERGFAQLLGTLRVGDMYTSSDIFDSVRFRGVRLFRDMQMLPNSKQNFTPRVQGIAQSNALVTIEQNGFVVYQKEVPPGPFAITDLQLAGGGADLDVSVKEADGSVTTYLVPYAAVPNMLQPGVSKYDFAAGRSHIEGASKQSDFVQAGYQYGFNNLLTLYGGSMVANNYYAFTLGTGWNTRIGAISVDATKSHSKQDNGDVFDGQSYQIAYNKFVSQTSTRFGLAAWRYSSRDYRTFNDHVWANNKDNYRRDENDVYDIADYYQNDFGRKNSLSANMSQSLPEGWGSVSLSTLWRDYWGRSGSSKDYQLSYSNNLRRISYTLAASQAYDENHHEEKRFNIFISIPFDWGDDVSTPRRQIYMSNSTTFDDQGFASNNTGLSGTVGSRDQFNYGVNLSHQHQGNETTAGANLTWNAPVATVNGSYSQSSTYRQAGASVSGGIVAWSGGVNLANRLSETFAVMNAPGIKDAYINGQKYRTTNRNGVVVYDGMTPYRENHLMLDVSQSDSEAELRGNRKIAAPYRGAVVLVNFDTDQRKPWFIKALRADGQPLTFGYEVNDIHGHNIGVVGQGSQLFIRTNEIPPSVNVAIDKQQGLSCTITFGKEIDESRNYICQ
;
A
#
# COMPACT_ATOMS: atom_id res chain seq x y z
N MET A 1 -54.02 1.31 -51.72
CA MET A 1 -53.58 2.71 -51.88
C MET A 1 -54.54 3.60 -51.11
N LEU A 2 -54.21 3.97 -49.87
CA LEU A 2 -55.01 4.92 -49.10
C LEU A 2 -54.67 6.35 -49.57
N ARG A 3 -55.68 7.06 -50.10
CA ARG A 3 -55.54 8.46 -50.52
C ARG A 3 -55.54 9.35 -49.28
N MET A 4 -54.38 9.86 -48.90
CA MET A 4 -54.29 10.99 -47.96
C MET A 4 -55.00 12.20 -48.55
N THR A 5 -55.88 12.81 -47.76
CA THR A 5 -56.59 14.03 -48.15
C THR A 5 -55.64 15.25 -48.09
N PRO A 6 -55.89 16.30 -48.90
CA PRO A 6 -55.06 17.51 -48.90
C PRO A 6 -55.02 18.19 -47.53
N LEU A 7 -56.07 18.04 -46.71
CA LEU A 7 -56.12 18.55 -45.34
C LEU A 7 -55.12 17.81 -44.41
N ALA A 8 -55.00 16.49 -44.56
CA ALA A 8 -54.05 15.70 -43.79
C ALA A 8 -52.59 16.03 -44.17
N SER A 9 -52.34 16.31 -45.45
CA SER A 9 -51.01 16.73 -45.92
C SER A 9 -50.65 18.14 -45.41
N ALA A 10 -51.62 19.05 -45.31
CA ALA A 10 -51.41 20.37 -44.73
C ALA A 10 -51.13 20.32 -43.22
N ILE A 11 -51.81 19.44 -42.47
CA ILE A 11 -51.58 19.27 -41.03
C ILE A 11 -50.18 18.66 -40.77
N VAL A 12 -49.75 17.69 -41.58
CA VAL A 12 -48.40 17.11 -41.48
C VAL A 12 -47.32 18.14 -41.85
N ALA A 13 -47.55 18.99 -42.86
CA ALA A 13 -46.64 20.08 -43.21
C ALA A 13 -46.58 21.20 -42.14
N LEU A 14 -47.69 21.49 -41.46
CA LEU A 14 -47.72 22.42 -40.32
C LEU A 14 -47.06 21.85 -39.06
N LEU A 15 -47.10 20.54 -38.84
CA LEU A 15 -46.41 19.87 -37.73
C LEU A 15 -44.90 19.73 -37.97
N LEU A 16 -44.45 19.68 -39.23
CA LEU A 16 -43.03 19.62 -39.61
C LEU A 16 -42.36 21.01 -39.71
N GLY A 17 -43.13 22.10 -39.64
CA GLY A 17 -42.63 23.49 -39.71
C GLY A 17 -42.41 24.16 -38.36
N ILE A 18 -42.66 23.47 -37.25
CA ILE A 18 -42.33 23.99 -35.92
C ILE A 18 -40.87 23.63 -35.68
N GLU A 19 -39.97 24.57 -35.98
CA GLU A 19 -38.68 24.61 -35.31
C GLU A 19 -38.98 24.73 -33.81
N ALA A 20 -38.96 23.59 -33.12
CA ALA A 20 -38.85 23.58 -31.69
C ALA A 20 -37.49 24.20 -31.37
N TYR A 21 -37.48 25.52 -31.12
CA TYR A 21 -36.46 26.12 -30.30
C TYR A 21 -36.53 25.34 -28.98
N ALA A 22 -35.61 24.39 -28.81
CA ALA A 22 -35.37 23.78 -27.53
C ALA A 22 -35.04 24.95 -26.60
N ALA A 23 -36.01 25.33 -25.77
CA ALA A 23 -35.76 26.25 -24.68
C ALA A 23 -34.60 25.64 -23.89
N GLU A 24 -33.61 26.47 -23.60
CA GLU A 24 -32.47 26.13 -22.74
C GLU A 24 -32.97 25.36 -21.52
N GLU A 25 -32.31 24.27 -21.10
CA GLU A 25 -32.73 23.51 -19.91
C GLU A 25 -32.66 24.41 -18.68
N THR A 26 -33.79 25.03 -18.33
CA THR A 26 -33.92 25.86 -17.13
C THR A 26 -34.56 25.05 -16.02
N PHE A 27 -33.99 25.12 -14.83
CA PHE A 27 -34.50 24.47 -13.63
C PHE A 27 -35.95 24.91 -13.32
N ASP A 28 -36.87 23.96 -13.10
CA ASP A 28 -38.26 24.30 -12.75
C ASP A 28 -38.33 24.79 -11.29
N THR A 29 -38.46 26.09 -11.12
CA THR A 29 -38.49 26.70 -9.79
C THR A 29 -39.83 26.53 -9.07
N HIS A 30 -40.86 25.95 -9.71
CA HIS A 30 -42.14 25.64 -9.05
C HIS A 30 -42.00 24.64 -7.90
N PHE A 31 -41.00 23.76 -7.97
CA PHE A 31 -40.71 22.79 -6.91
C PHE A 31 -39.87 23.38 -5.77
N MET A 32 -39.41 24.63 -5.91
CA MET A 32 -38.58 25.31 -4.90
C MET A 32 -39.46 26.10 -3.93
N ILE A 33 -39.65 25.52 -2.74
CA ILE A 33 -40.43 26.12 -1.65
C ILE A 33 -39.65 27.32 -1.06
N GLY A 34 -40.29 28.49 -0.99
CA GLY A 34 -39.71 29.67 -0.33
C GLY A 34 -39.44 30.91 -1.19
N GLY A 35 -40.21 31.14 -2.27
CA GLY A 35 -40.21 32.41 -3.00
C GLY A 35 -39.51 32.41 -4.37
N MET A 36 -39.09 31.25 -4.86
CA MET A 36 -38.52 31.10 -6.22
C MET A 36 -39.56 30.83 -7.31
N LYS A 37 -40.82 30.60 -6.94
CA LYS A 37 -41.89 30.35 -7.89
C LYS A 37 -41.93 31.51 -8.89
N ASP A 38 -41.82 31.20 -10.18
CA ASP A 38 -41.81 32.15 -11.30
C ASP A 38 -40.57 33.07 -11.39
N GLN A 39 -39.51 32.84 -10.60
CA GLN A 39 -38.23 33.54 -10.72
C GLN A 39 -37.32 32.84 -11.74
N GLN A 40 -36.85 33.55 -12.77
CA GLN A 40 -35.70 33.07 -13.55
C GLN A 40 -34.44 33.22 -12.71
N VAL A 41 -34.02 32.13 -12.05
CA VAL A 41 -32.75 32.10 -11.33
C VAL A 41 -31.64 32.26 -12.37
N ALA A 42 -30.96 33.41 -12.33
CA ALA A 42 -29.97 33.83 -13.31
C ALA A 42 -29.05 32.69 -13.75
N ASN A 43 -29.15 32.28 -15.03
CA ASN A 43 -28.19 31.44 -15.77
C ASN A 43 -27.35 30.46 -14.92
N ILE A 44 -27.96 29.76 -13.95
CA ILE A 44 -27.26 28.71 -13.24
C ILE A 44 -27.26 27.52 -14.19
N ARG A 45 -26.29 27.52 -15.11
CA ARG A 45 -25.95 26.34 -15.90
C ARG A 45 -25.34 25.34 -14.93
N LEU A 46 -26.19 24.51 -14.34
CA LEU A 46 -25.80 23.29 -13.64
C LEU A 46 -25.66 22.15 -14.65
N ASP A 47 -25.01 22.42 -15.79
CA ASP A 47 -24.60 21.33 -16.67
C ASP A 47 -23.19 20.94 -16.27
N ASP A 48 -23.10 19.92 -15.41
CA ASP A 48 -21.83 19.34 -14.98
C ASP A 48 -20.98 18.86 -16.18
N ASN A 49 -21.59 18.70 -17.36
CA ASN A 49 -20.92 18.32 -18.61
C ASN A 49 -20.40 19.51 -19.43
N GLN A 50 -20.62 20.75 -19.01
CA GLN A 50 -20.12 21.95 -19.69
C GLN A 50 -19.28 22.83 -18.76
N PRO A 51 -17.94 22.78 -18.88
CA PRO A 51 -17.09 23.72 -18.15
C PRO A 51 -17.29 25.14 -18.64
N LEU A 52 -17.13 26.09 -17.72
CA LEU A 52 -16.94 27.49 -18.07
C LEU A 52 -15.53 27.69 -18.65
N PRO A 53 -15.29 28.75 -19.44
CA PRO A 53 -13.95 29.07 -19.92
C PRO A 53 -13.02 29.43 -18.76
N GLY A 54 -11.80 28.88 -18.77
CA GLY A 54 -10.87 29.08 -17.67
C GLY A 54 -9.78 28.02 -17.56
N GLN A 55 -8.91 28.17 -16.57
CA GLN A 55 -7.90 27.18 -16.23
C GLN A 55 -8.46 26.22 -15.18
N TYR A 56 -8.40 24.93 -15.48
CA TYR A 56 -8.87 23.88 -14.58
C TYR A 56 -7.79 22.84 -14.38
N ASP A 57 -7.76 22.29 -13.18
CA ASP A 57 -6.79 21.31 -12.76
C ASP A 57 -7.53 19.97 -12.62
N ILE A 58 -7.55 19.18 -13.69
CA ILE A 58 -8.57 18.13 -13.90
C ILE A 58 -7.96 16.73 -13.90
N ASP A 59 -8.64 15.81 -13.23
CA ASP A 59 -8.34 14.38 -13.28
C ASP A 59 -8.85 13.81 -14.62
N ILE A 60 -7.93 13.29 -15.43
CA ILE A 60 -8.27 12.72 -16.73
C ILE A 60 -8.38 11.20 -16.62
N TYR A 61 -9.50 10.66 -17.10
CA TYR A 61 -9.74 9.23 -17.23
C TYR A 61 -9.80 8.84 -18.71
N VAL A 62 -9.18 7.72 -19.08
CA VAL A 62 -9.31 7.11 -20.41
C VAL A 62 -9.86 5.71 -20.23
N ASN A 63 -11.01 5.43 -20.82
CA ASN A 63 -11.75 4.18 -20.67
C ASN A 63 -11.96 3.79 -19.20
N LYS A 64 -12.39 4.77 -18.39
CA LYS A 64 -12.62 4.66 -16.93
C LYS A 64 -11.36 4.40 -16.08
N GLN A 65 -10.16 4.45 -16.66
CA GLN A 65 -8.89 4.36 -15.92
C GLN A 65 -8.31 5.75 -15.73
N TRP A 66 -7.88 6.09 -14.52
CA TRP A 66 -7.22 7.38 -14.27
C TRP A 66 -5.87 7.40 -14.98
N ARG A 67 -5.56 8.51 -15.66
CA ARG A 67 -4.36 8.68 -16.48
C ARG A 67 -3.53 9.91 -16.06
N GLY A 68 -3.81 10.46 -14.90
CA GLY A 68 -3.11 11.60 -14.32
C GLY A 68 -4.01 12.83 -14.15
N LYS A 69 -3.50 13.79 -13.39
CA LYS A 69 -4.08 15.12 -13.24
C LYS A 69 -3.33 16.11 -14.11
N TYR A 70 -4.06 16.92 -14.88
CA TYR A 70 -3.48 17.87 -15.84
C TYR A 70 -4.18 19.22 -15.76
N GLU A 71 -3.40 20.28 -15.96
CA GLU A 71 -3.95 21.62 -16.18
C GLU A 71 -4.50 21.69 -17.61
N ILE A 72 -5.79 22.02 -17.74
CA ILE A 72 -6.49 22.19 -19.01
C ILE A 72 -7.01 23.63 -19.06
N ILE A 73 -6.67 24.33 -20.15
CA ILE A 73 -7.22 25.65 -20.45
C ILE A 73 -8.46 25.47 -21.31
N VAL A 74 -9.64 25.53 -20.69
CA VAL A 74 -10.93 25.47 -21.36
C VAL A 74 -11.15 26.78 -22.11
N LYS A 75 -11.38 26.69 -23.42
CA LYS A 75 -11.66 27.85 -24.27
C LYS A 75 -13.10 28.33 -24.14
N ASP A 76 -13.37 29.54 -24.65
CA ASP A 76 -14.73 30.11 -24.74
C ASP A 76 -15.74 29.15 -25.36
N ASN A 77 -15.31 28.39 -26.37
CA ASN A 77 -16.00 27.21 -26.84
C ASN A 77 -15.29 25.95 -26.30
N PRO A 78 -15.88 25.20 -25.36
CA PRO A 78 -15.27 23.99 -24.79
C PRO A 78 -14.88 22.95 -25.84
N GLN A 79 -15.55 22.89 -27.00
CA GLN A 79 -15.23 21.95 -28.09
C GLN A 79 -13.90 22.26 -28.80
N GLU A 80 -13.43 23.50 -28.72
CA GLU A 80 -12.13 23.92 -29.27
C GLU A 80 -10.97 23.69 -28.31
N THR A 81 -11.26 23.19 -27.10
CA THR A 81 -10.25 22.79 -26.13
C THR A 81 -9.48 21.61 -26.68
N CYS A 82 -8.15 21.69 -26.65
CA CYS A 82 -7.26 20.68 -27.20
C CYS A 82 -6.18 20.26 -26.20
N LEU A 83 -5.73 19.01 -26.30
CA LEU A 83 -4.57 18.52 -25.55
C LEU A 83 -3.32 18.60 -26.42
N SER A 84 -2.20 18.95 -25.80
CA SER A 84 -0.90 18.88 -26.45
C SER A 84 -0.52 17.43 -26.73
N ARG A 85 0.26 17.20 -27.78
CA ARG A 85 0.73 15.85 -28.15
C ARG A 85 1.47 15.13 -27.01
N GLU A 86 2.14 15.88 -26.14
CA GLU A 86 2.81 15.35 -24.96
C GLU A 86 1.82 14.79 -23.95
N VAL A 87 0.76 15.55 -23.61
CA VAL A 87 -0.29 15.09 -22.69
C VAL A 87 -0.98 13.86 -23.25
N ILE A 88 -1.33 13.86 -24.54
CA ILE A 88 -2.00 12.73 -25.22
C ILE A 88 -1.16 11.45 -25.10
N LYS A 89 0.15 11.56 -25.28
CA LYS A 89 1.06 10.43 -25.13
C LYS A 89 1.11 9.92 -23.69
N ARG A 90 1.14 10.82 -22.69
CA ARG A 90 1.10 10.45 -21.26
C ARG A 90 -0.23 9.81 -20.84
N LEU A 91 -1.33 10.17 -21.51
CA LEU A 91 -2.62 9.51 -21.33
C LEU A 91 -2.64 8.08 -21.88
N GLY A 92 -1.61 7.65 -22.62
CA GLY A 92 -1.54 6.34 -23.25
C GLY A 92 -2.41 6.24 -24.50
N ILE A 93 -2.70 7.35 -25.17
CA ILE A 93 -3.47 7.36 -26.42
C ILE A 93 -2.49 7.44 -27.59
N ASN A 94 -2.46 6.40 -28.42
CA ASN A 94 -1.68 6.34 -29.63
C ASN A 94 -2.33 7.20 -30.72
N SER A 95 -1.79 8.40 -30.91
CA SER A 95 -2.25 9.37 -31.90
C SER A 95 -1.36 9.46 -33.15
N ASP A 96 -0.31 8.65 -33.25
CA ASP A 96 0.70 8.77 -34.31
C ASP A 96 0.11 8.59 -35.72
N ASN A 97 -0.90 7.74 -35.87
CA ASN A 97 -1.52 7.45 -37.16
C ASN A 97 -2.46 8.56 -37.68
N PHE A 98 -2.96 9.45 -36.83
CA PHE A 98 -3.93 10.49 -37.21
C PHE A 98 -3.50 11.93 -36.86
N ALA A 99 -2.40 12.11 -36.13
CA ALA A 99 -1.91 13.42 -35.68
C ALA A 99 -0.79 14.01 -36.56
N SER A 100 -0.69 13.64 -37.84
CA SER A 100 0.39 14.14 -38.72
C SER A 100 0.34 15.67 -38.88
N GLY A 101 1.24 16.38 -38.20
CA GLY A 101 1.49 17.82 -38.38
C GLY A 101 0.77 18.80 -37.45
N LYS A 102 -0.10 18.35 -36.52
CA LYS A 102 -0.78 19.24 -35.55
C LYS A 102 -0.11 19.23 -34.18
N GLN A 103 0.06 20.40 -33.55
CA GLN A 103 0.67 20.54 -32.21
C GLN A 103 -0.29 20.19 -31.06
N CYS A 104 -1.61 20.38 -31.25
CA CYS A 104 -2.65 19.95 -30.32
C CYS A 104 -3.82 19.30 -31.08
N LEU A 105 -4.54 18.39 -30.41
CA LEU A 105 -5.74 17.73 -30.93
C LEU A 105 -6.92 18.08 -30.05
N THR A 106 -8.05 18.46 -30.66
CA THR A 106 -9.31 18.63 -29.92
C THR A 106 -9.78 17.29 -29.37
N PHE A 107 -10.63 17.30 -28.36
CA PHE A 107 -11.12 16.07 -27.75
C PHE A 107 -11.85 15.16 -28.74
N GLU A 108 -12.65 15.71 -29.65
CA GLU A 108 -13.30 14.95 -30.72
C GLU A 108 -12.28 14.27 -31.65
N GLN A 109 -11.21 14.98 -32.01
CA GLN A 109 -10.13 14.41 -32.83
C GLN A 109 -9.33 13.35 -32.09
N LEU A 110 -9.28 13.41 -30.76
CA LEU A 110 -8.57 12.47 -29.91
C LEU A 110 -9.34 11.15 -29.74
N VAL A 111 -10.67 11.19 -29.59
CA VAL A 111 -11.48 9.99 -29.33
C VAL A 111 -11.80 9.16 -30.57
N GLN A 112 -11.64 9.69 -31.79
CA GLN A 112 -11.76 8.96 -33.08
C GLN A 112 -12.95 7.98 -33.14
N GLY A 113 -14.17 8.49 -32.97
CA GLY A 113 -15.40 7.68 -32.94
C GLY A 113 -15.84 7.19 -31.56
N GLY A 114 -15.08 7.52 -30.52
CA GLY A 114 -15.52 7.45 -29.12
C GLY A 114 -16.22 8.75 -28.65
N SER A 115 -16.22 8.97 -27.34
CA SER A 115 -16.86 10.14 -26.71
C SER A 115 -15.99 10.73 -25.62
N TYR A 116 -16.27 11.97 -25.22
CA TYR A 116 -15.69 12.55 -24.01
C TYR A 116 -16.81 13.18 -23.19
N THR A 117 -16.68 13.15 -21.87
CA THR A 117 -17.64 13.74 -20.94
C THR A 117 -16.91 14.51 -19.85
N TRP A 118 -17.36 15.72 -19.59
CA TRP A 118 -16.93 16.48 -18.43
C TRP A 118 -17.77 16.09 -17.22
N ASP A 119 -17.15 16.09 -16.05
CA ASP A 119 -17.82 16.08 -14.76
C ASP A 119 -17.13 17.13 -13.89
N ILE A 120 -17.58 18.38 -14.07
CA ILE A 120 -16.99 19.54 -13.42
C ILE A 120 -17.27 19.56 -11.92
N GLY A 121 -18.35 18.91 -11.47
CA GLY A 121 -18.68 18.76 -10.05
C GLY A 121 -17.57 18.07 -9.24
N VAL A 122 -16.74 17.24 -9.90
CA VAL A 122 -15.57 16.59 -9.29
C VAL A 122 -14.25 16.86 -10.04
N PHE A 123 -14.21 17.89 -10.90
CA PHE A 123 -13.03 18.25 -11.72
C PHE A 123 -12.46 17.07 -12.52
N ARG A 124 -13.33 16.38 -13.26
CA ARG A 124 -12.99 15.17 -14.01
C ARG A 124 -13.33 15.30 -15.50
N LEU A 125 -12.49 14.67 -16.33
CA LEU A 125 -12.72 14.52 -17.76
C LEU A 125 -12.53 13.06 -18.16
N ASP A 126 -13.58 12.43 -18.67
CA ASP A 126 -13.54 11.06 -19.17
C ASP A 126 -13.45 11.04 -20.69
N PHE A 127 -12.48 10.29 -21.21
CA PHE A 127 -12.37 9.92 -22.61
C PHE A 127 -12.77 8.45 -22.77
N SER A 128 -13.71 8.18 -23.66
CA SER A 128 -13.94 6.85 -24.21
C SER A 128 -13.25 6.79 -25.58
N VAL A 129 -12.20 5.99 -25.70
CA VAL A 129 -11.38 5.88 -26.92
C VAL A 129 -11.37 4.41 -27.35
N PRO A 130 -11.55 4.08 -28.64
CA PRO A 130 -11.48 2.70 -29.10
C PRO A 130 -10.15 2.05 -28.70
N GLN A 131 -10.21 0.82 -28.18
CA GLN A 131 -9.07 0.11 -27.59
C GLN A 131 -7.86 -0.01 -28.53
N ALA A 132 -8.08 -0.05 -29.85
CA ALA A 132 -7.00 -0.08 -30.84
C ALA A 132 -6.04 1.12 -30.76
N TRP A 133 -6.49 2.24 -30.16
CA TRP A 133 -5.74 3.48 -30.03
C TRP A 133 -5.26 3.75 -28.61
N VAL A 134 -5.46 2.83 -27.66
CA VAL A 134 -5.11 3.03 -26.25
C VAL A 134 -4.16 1.95 -25.77
N GLU A 135 -3.09 2.36 -25.10
CA GLU A 135 -2.24 1.45 -24.33
C GLU A 135 -3.01 0.96 -23.11
N GLU A 136 -3.37 -0.31 -23.15
CA GLU A 136 -4.08 -0.96 -22.05
C GLU A 136 -3.14 -1.11 -20.85
N LEU A 137 -3.49 -0.45 -19.75
CA LEU A 137 -2.78 -0.55 -18.47
C LEU A 137 -3.57 -1.46 -17.53
N GLU A 138 -2.85 -2.17 -16.68
CA GLU A 138 -3.46 -2.95 -15.60
C GLU A 138 -4.16 -1.99 -14.61
N SER A 139 -5.33 -2.37 -14.12
CA SER A 139 -6.08 -1.55 -13.15
C SER A 139 -5.24 -1.24 -11.90
N GLY A 140 -5.18 0.05 -11.51
CA GLY A 140 -4.41 0.56 -10.39
C GLY A 140 -2.91 0.76 -10.65
N TYR A 141 -2.40 0.36 -11.83
CA TYR A 141 -1.04 0.67 -12.26
C TYR A 141 -0.98 2.06 -12.88
N VAL A 142 -0.03 2.87 -12.42
CA VAL A 142 0.21 4.21 -12.94
C VAL A 142 1.42 4.17 -13.86
N PRO A 143 1.36 4.74 -15.06
CA PRO A 143 2.50 4.76 -15.97
C PRO A 143 3.62 5.68 -15.44
N PRO A 144 4.89 5.45 -15.82
CA PRO A 144 6.03 6.12 -15.20
C PRO A 144 6.05 7.65 -15.30
N GLU A 145 5.36 8.21 -16.30
CA GLU A 145 5.22 9.64 -16.56
C GLU A 145 4.42 10.37 -15.47
N ASN A 146 3.58 9.62 -14.75
CA ASN A 146 2.69 10.14 -13.71
C ASN A 146 3.20 9.85 -12.29
N TRP A 147 4.40 9.26 -12.15
CA TRP A 147 4.98 9.04 -10.82
C TRP A 147 5.57 10.33 -10.24
N GLU A 148 5.21 10.64 -9.01
CA GLU A 148 5.63 11.83 -8.29
C GLU A 148 6.90 11.58 -7.47
N ARG A 149 7.94 12.38 -7.70
CA ARG A 149 9.20 12.31 -6.93
C ARG A 149 9.04 12.78 -5.48
N GLY A 150 7.94 13.45 -5.17
CA GLY A 150 7.73 14.11 -3.90
C GLY A 150 8.51 15.42 -3.75
N ILE A 151 8.32 16.05 -2.60
CA ILE A 151 8.94 17.31 -2.21
C ILE A 151 10.30 17.08 -1.53
N ASN A 152 11.08 18.15 -1.43
CA ASN A 152 12.26 18.17 -0.58
C ASN A 152 11.83 18.13 0.89
N ALA A 153 12.30 17.12 1.62
CA ALA A 153 11.94 16.93 3.02
C ALA A 153 13.02 16.18 3.77
N PHE A 154 13.24 16.55 5.02
CA PHE A 154 13.92 15.72 6.00
C PHE A 154 12.87 15.00 6.83
N TYR A 155 13.10 13.73 7.14
CA TYR A 155 12.25 13.01 8.05
C TYR A 155 13.05 12.04 8.91
N THR A 156 12.52 11.72 10.08
CA THR A 156 13.08 10.70 10.95
C THR A 156 11.96 10.01 11.72
N SER A 157 11.91 8.69 11.63
CA SER A 157 11.14 7.88 12.55
C SER A 157 12.03 7.48 13.72
N TYR A 158 11.46 7.51 14.92
CA TYR A 158 12.17 7.16 16.14
C TYR A 158 11.43 6.06 16.89
N TYR A 159 12.19 5.17 17.51
CA TYR A 159 11.71 4.19 18.47
C TYR A 159 12.64 4.22 19.67
N VAL A 160 12.10 4.52 20.84
CA VAL A 160 12.82 4.56 22.11
C VAL A 160 12.16 3.57 23.04
N SER A 161 12.93 2.65 23.61
CA SER A 161 12.42 1.69 24.59
C SER A 161 13.34 1.62 25.80
N GLN A 162 12.71 1.61 26.97
CA GLN A 162 13.36 1.35 28.25
C GLN A 162 12.72 0.12 28.87
N TYR A 163 13.58 -0.80 29.28
CA TYR A 163 13.19 -2.01 29.97
C TYR A 163 13.93 -2.10 31.31
N TYR A 164 13.21 -2.51 32.34
CA TYR A 164 13.72 -2.75 33.68
C TYR A 164 13.19 -4.09 34.15
N SER A 165 14.07 -4.93 34.68
CA SER A 165 13.71 -6.17 35.34
C SER A 165 14.48 -6.28 36.65
N ASP A 166 13.81 -6.67 37.71
CA ASP A 166 14.39 -6.94 39.03
C ASP A 166 14.12 -8.40 39.38
N TYR A 167 15.18 -9.19 39.39
CA TYR A 167 15.14 -10.61 39.71
C TYR A 167 15.61 -10.80 41.15
N LYS A 168 14.82 -11.48 41.98
CA LYS A 168 15.15 -11.68 43.41
C LYS A 168 16.51 -12.36 43.63
N ALA A 169 16.95 -13.20 42.69
CA ALA A 169 18.20 -13.96 42.80
C ALA A 169 19.40 -13.32 42.08
N SER A 170 19.19 -12.62 40.96
CA SER A 170 20.26 -12.11 40.09
C SER A 170 20.35 -10.58 40.03
N GLY A 171 19.53 -9.87 40.80
CA GLY A 171 19.55 -8.41 40.90
C GLY A 171 18.78 -7.74 39.77
N ASN A 172 19.06 -6.45 39.55
CA ASN A 172 18.38 -5.66 38.54
C ASN A 172 19.12 -5.64 37.20
N SER A 173 18.33 -5.58 36.14
CA SER A 173 18.80 -5.40 34.78
C SER A 173 18.03 -4.25 34.12
N LYS A 174 18.76 -3.44 33.36
CA LYS A 174 18.26 -2.27 32.64
C LYS A 174 18.68 -2.39 31.19
N SER A 175 17.74 -2.24 30.27
CA SER A 175 18.04 -2.16 28.85
C SER A 175 17.43 -0.90 28.25
N THR A 176 18.24 -0.14 27.55
CA THR A 176 17.84 1.04 26.78
C THR A 176 18.13 0.76 25.32
N TYR A 177 17.14 0.95 24.47
CA TYR A 177 17.29 0.83 23.03
C TYR A 177 16.65 2.03 22.34
N VAL A 178 17.37 2.60 21.37
CA VAL A 178 16.91 3.71 20.54
C VAL A 178 17.18 3.33 19.10
N ARG A 179 16.23 3.59 18.20
CA ARG A 179 16.41 3.43 16.76
C ARG A 179 15.91 4.66 16.05
N PHE A 180 16.68 5.14 15.08
CA PHE A 180 16.29 6.20 14.16
C PHE A 180 16.35 5.67 12.73
N ASN A 181 15.25 5.81 11.99
CA ASN A 181 15.23 5.64 10.54
C ASN A 181 15.00 7.02 9.92
N SER A 182 16.05 7.60 9.36
CA SER A 182 16.03 8.96 8.85
C SER A 182 16.17 8.98 7.34
N GLY A 183 15.53 9.97 6.71
CA GLY A 183 15.70 10.23 5.30
C GLY A 183 15.78 11.72 4.97
N LEU A 184 16.45 12.02 3.87
CA LEU A 184 16.56 13.36 3.30
C LEU A 184 16.33 13.27 1.80
N ASN A 185 15.21 13.83 1.35
CA ASN A 185 14.86 13.92 -0.05
C ASN A 185 15.28 15.29 -0.58
N LEU A 186 16.17 15.30 -1.57
CA LEU A 186 16.65 16.53 -2.22
C LEU A 186 16.84 16.28 -3.72
N LEU A 187 16.19 17.11 -4.55
CA LEU A 187 16.36 17.10 -6.01
C LEU A 187 16.15 15.70 -6.66
N GLY A 188 15.20 14.93 -6.10
CA GLY A 188 14.88 13.57 -6.56
C GLY A 188 15.87 12.47 -6.15
N TRP A 189 16.87 12.80 -5.31
CA TRP A 189 17.72 11.83 -4.61
C TRP A 189 17.26 11.67 -3.17
N GLN A 190 17.41 10.46 -2.64
CA GLN A 190 16.91 10.09 -1.32
C GLN A 190 18.08 9.52 -0.51
N LEU A 191 18.53 10.24 0.51
CA LEU A 191 19.48 9.71 1.48
C LEU A 191 18.69 8.97 2.56
N HIS A 192 19.04 7.73 2.86
CA HIS A 192 18.44 6.91 3.92
C HIS A 192 19.50 6.49 4.94
N SER A 193 19.13 6.49 6.22
CA SER A 193 19.97 6.07 7.33
C SER A 193 19.17 5.28 8.36
N ASP A 194 19.65 4.09 8.73
CA ASP A 194 19.12 3.28 9.83
C ASP A 194 20.20 3.14 10.90
N ALA A 195 19.96 3.73 12.06
CA ALA A 195 20.91 3.75 13.17
C ALA A 195 20.21 3.35 14.47
N SER A 196 20.91 2.59 15.30
CA SER A 196 20.42 2.20 16.62
C SER A 196 21.47 2.40 17.70
N PHE A 197 21.00 2.70 18.90
CA PHE A 197 21.78 2.72 20.12
C PHE A 197 21.22 1.65 21.06
N SER A 198 22.09 0.80 21.59
CA SER A 198 21.72 -0.15 22.62
C SER A 198 22.65 0.00 23.82
N LYS A 199 22.07 -0.11 25.02
CA LYS A 199 22.78 -0.10 26.28
C LYS A 199 22.13 -1.09 27.23
N THR A 200 22.92 -1.99 27.79
CA THR A 200 22.49 -2.95 28.81
C THR A 200 23.28 -2.72 30.08
N ASN A 201 22.60 -2.57 31.21
CA ASN A 201 23.17 -2.36 32.54
C ASN A 201 24.18 -1.21 32.58
N ASN A 202 25.37 -1.48 33.10
CA ASN A 202 26.44 -0.51 33.27
C ASN A 202 27.37 -0.40 32.05
N ASN A 203 27.10 -1.12 30.96
CA ASN A 203 27.88 -1.00 29.72
C ASN A 203 27.76 0.44 29.17
N PRO A 204 28.83 1.08 28.66
CA PRO A 204 28.77 2.41 28.03
C PRO A 204 27.68 2.60 26.97
N GLY A 205 27.23 1.53 26.31
CA GLY A 205 26.27 1.57 25.21
C GLY A 205 26.92 2.01 23.90
N ALA A 206 26.42 1.52 22.77
CA ALA A 206 27.04 1.74 21.47
C ALA A 206 26.02 2.14 20.40
N TRP A 207 26.41 3.08 19.55
CA TRP A 207 25.69 3.39 18.31
C TRP A 207 26.17 2.44 17.21
N LYS A 208 25.25 1.65 16.65
CA LYS A 208 25.47 0.83 15.45
C LYS A 208 24.61 1.40 14.31
N SER A 209 25.26 1.80 13.21
CA SER A 209 24.56 2.08 11.94
C SER A 209 24.41 0.77 11.17
N ASN A 210 23.20 0.50 10.67
CA ASN A 210 22.88 -0.69 9.90
C ASN A 210 23.01 -0.41 8.39
N THR A 211 22.35 0.64 7.91
CA THR A 211 22.42 1.10 6.52
C THR A 211 22.56 2.61 6.46
N LEU A 212 23.25 3.09 5.43
CA LEU A 212 23.43 4.50 5.11
C LEU A 212 23.70 4.63 3.61
N TYR A 213 22.70 4.98 2.83
CA TYR A 213 22.83 5.01 1.37
C TYR A 213 22.05 6.14 0.73
N LEU A 214 22.55 6.60 -0.40
CA LEU A 214 21.87 7.48 -1.33
C LEU A 214 21.20 6.63 -2.41
N GLU A 215 19.91 6.82 -2.65
CA GLU A 215 19.16 6.11 -3.69
C GLU A 215 18.42 7.02 -4.67
N ARG A 216 18.22 6.48 -5.88
CA ARG A 216 17.37 7.08 -6.91
C ARG A 216 16.85 6.03 -7.88
N GLY A 217 15.53 5.98 -8.06
CA GLY A 217 14.88 5.18 -9.11
C GLY A 217 14.93 5.85 -10.49
N PHE A 218 15.07 5.06 -11.55
CA PHE A 218 15.07 5.49 -12.96
C PHE A 218 14.00 4.73 -13.75
N ALA A 219 12.96 5.43 -14.18
CA ALA A 219 11.83 4.86 -14.91
C ALA A 219 12.22 4.17 -16.22
N GLN A 220 13.19 4.71 -16.97
CA GLN A 220 13.60 4.15 -18.27
C GLN A 220 14.24 2.76 -18.15
N LEU A 221 14.89 2.49 -17.01
CA LEU A 221 15.49 1.19 -16.69
C LEU A 221 14.55 0.32 -15.85
N LEU A 222 13.44 0.91 -15.36
CA LEU A 222 12.62 0.44 -14.24
C LEU A 222 13.50 -0.13 -13.11
N GLY A 223 14.55 0.63 -12.79
CA GLY A 223 15.62 0.18 -11.90
C GLY A 223 16.03 1.27 -10.92
N THR A 224 16.65 0.86 -9.83
CA THR A 224 17.06 1.74 -8.73
C THR A 224 18.56 1.63 -8.53
N LEU A 225 19.21 2.80 -8.49
CA LEU A 225 20.62 2.95 -8.14
C LEU A 225 20.73 3.28 -6.66
N ARG A 226 21.63 2.59 -5.95
CA ARG A 226 21.99 2.86 -4.56
C ARG A 226 23.50 2.99 -4.41
N VAL A 227 23.94 3.91 -3.56
CA VAL A 227 25.35 4.12 -3.22
C VAL A 227 25.50 4.30 -1.71
N GLY A 228 26.34 3.50 -1.05
CA GLY A 228 26.58 3.55 0.41
C GLY A 228 26.58 2.18 1.08
N ASP A 229 26.23 2.14 2.36
CA ASP A 229 26.10 0.93 3.18
C ASP A 229 24.72 0.27 2.99
N MET A 230 24.71 -0.94 2.44
CA MET A 230 23.49 -1.67 2.11
C MET A 230 23.73 -3.20 2.07
N TYR A 231 22.71 -3.93 1.64
CA TYR A 231 22.75 -5.38 1.44
C TYR A 231 22.54 -5.74 -0.03
N THR A 232 23.18 -6.83 -0.48
CA THR A 232 22.88 -7.46 -1.77
C THR A 232 21.53 -8.20 -1.73
N SER A 233 20.98 -8.53 -2.90
CA SER A 233 19.80 -9.41 -2.98
C SER A 233 20.16 -10.85 -2.58
N SER A 234 19.24 -11.55 -1.90
CA SER A 234 19.38 -12.96 -1.55
C SER A 234 18.71 -13.92 -2.55
N ASP A 235 18.47 -13.47 -3.79
CA ASP A 235 17.78 -14.27 -4.81
C ASP A 235 18.61 -15.48 -5.29
N ILE A 236 19.92 -15.27 -5.49
CA ILE A 236 20.85 -16.27 -6.09
C ILE A 236 21.95 -16.66 -5.10
N PHE A 237 22.55 -15.68 -4.43
CA PHE A 237 23.60 -15.87 -3.44
C PHE A 237 23.10 -15.44 -2.06
N ASP A 238 23.79 -15.84 -1.00
CA ASP A 238 23.51 -15.37 0.34
C ASP A 238 23.71 -13.84 0.42
N SER A 239 22.88 -13.16 1.21
CA SER A 239 22.94 -11.70 1.34
C SER A 239 24.27 -11.28 1.98
N VAL A 240 24.91 -10.28 1.39
CA VAL A 240 26.16 -9.68 1.85
C VAL A 240 25.90 -8.24 2.22
N ARG A 241 26.24 -7.86 3.46
CA ARG A 241 26.30 -6.44 3.85
C ARG A 241 27.57 -5.82 3.27
N PHE A 242 27.46 -4.67 2.64
CA PHE A 242 28.59 -4.03 1.96
C PHE A 242 28.44 -2.52 1.84
N ARG A 243 29.58 -1.85 1.65
CA ARG A 243 29.67 -0.44 1.24
C ARG A 243 30.06 -0.35 -0.23
N GLY A 244 29.22 0.24 -1.06
CA GLY A 244 29.50 0.34 -2.50
C GLY A 244 28.33 0.84 -3.32
N VAL A 245 28.22 0.34 -4.55
CA VAL A 245 27.19 0.70 -5.53
C VAL A 245 26.34 -0.53 -5.84
N ARG A 246 25.02 -0.35 -5.97
CA ARG A 246 24.07 -1.36 -6.43
C ARG A 246 23.13 -0.77 -7.47
N LEU A 247 22.95 -1.46 -8.60
CA LEU A 247 21.94 -1.16 -9.61
C LEU A 247 21.07 -2.40 -9.81
N PHE A 248 19.78 -2.29 -9.51
CA PHE A 248 18.88 -3.43 -9.58
C PHE A 248 17.55 -3.06 -10.23
N ARG A 249 16.88 -4.05 -10.84
CA ARG A 249 15.52 -3.91 -11.35
C ARG A 249 14.55 -3.80 -10.18
N ASP A 250 13.82 -2.69 -10.07
CA ASP A 250 12.80 -2.52 -9.04
C ASP A 250 11.50 -3.13 -9.54
N MET A 251 11.19 -4.33 -9.04
CA MET A 251 9.98 -5.05 -9.46
C MET A 251 8.69 -4.29 -9.10
N GLN A 252 8.71 -3.36 -8.15
CA GLN A 252 7.53 -2.55 -7.78
C GLN A 252 7.13 -1.56 -8.89
N MET A 253 8.08 -1.17 -9.75
CA MET A 253 7.83 -0.31 -10.92
C MET A 253 7.05 -1.02 -12.04
N LEU A 254 6.95 -2.36 -11.99
CA LEU A 254 6.12 -3.14 -12.91
C LEU A 254 4.67 -3.23 -12.41
N PRO A 255 3.68 -3.42 -13.31
CA PRO A 255 2.30 -3.77 -12.94
C PRO A 255 2.21 -4.99 -12.00
N ASN A 256 1.15 -5.13 -11.20
CA ASN A 256 1.09 -6.16 -10.15
C ASN A 256 1.19 -7.57 -10.72
N SER A 257 0.55 -7.82 -11.87
CA SER A 257 0.61 -9.11 -12.60
C SER A 257 2.03 -9.53 -13.02
N LYS A 258 2.96 -8.57 -13.12
CA LYS A 258 4.35 -8.74 -13.58
C LYS A 258 5.38 -8.83 -12.46
N GLN A 259 4.99 -8.61 -11.20
CA GLN A 259 5.94 -8.58 -10.08
C GLN A 259 6.39 -9.97 -9.64
N ASN A 260 5.49 -10.95 -9.75
CA ASN A 260 5.71 -12.34 -9.40
C ASN A 260 5.44 -13.23 -10.62
N PHE A 261 5.77 -14.52 -10.52
CA PHE A 261 5.37 -15.48 -11.54
C PHE A 261 3.84 -15.55 -11.64
N THR A 262 3.31 -15.29 -12.82
CA THR A 262 1.90 -15.48 -13.19
C THR A 262 1.88 -15.97 -14.64
N PRO A 263 1.21 -17.09 -14.97
CA PRO A 263 1.23 -17.61 -16.33
C PRO A 263 0.48 -16.66 -17.29
N ARG A 264 0.98 -16.55 -18.52
CA ARG A 264 0.31 -15.84 -19.62
C ARG A 264 -0.71 -16.78 -20.27
N VAL A 265 -2.01 -16.50 -20.14
CA VAL A 265 -3.05 -17.30 -20.78
C VAL A 265 -3.08 -16.96 -22.27
N GLN A 266 -2.99 -17.96 -23.15
CA GLN A 266 -2.94 -17.80 -24.60
C GLN A 266 -3.89 -18.79 -25.26
N GLY A 267 -4.61 -18.32 -26.27
CA GLY A 267 -5.52 -19.15 -27.05
C GLY A 267 -5.82 -18.53 -28.41
N ILE A 268 -6.68 -19.17 -29.17
CA ILE A 268 -7.20 -18.67 -30.44
C ILE A 268 -8.72 -18.66 -30.34
N ALA A 269 -9.34 -17.51 -30.56
CA ALA A 269 -10.77 -17.36 -30.71
C ALA A 269 -11.14 -17.45 -32.19
N GLN A 270 -12.19 -18.19 -32.52
CA GLN A 270 -12.68 -18.33 -33.91
C GLN A 270 -13.62 -17.19 -34.30
N SER A 271 -14.24 -16.56 -33.31
CA SER A 271 -15.19 -15.45 -33.43
C SER A 271 -14.96 -14.41 -32.33
N ASN A 272 -15.88 -13.45 -32.17
CA ASN A 272 -15.90 -12.63 -30.97
C ASN A 272 -16.26 -13.52 -29.78
N ALA A 273 -15.26 -13.88 -28.98
CA ALA A 273 -15.40 -14.89 -27.94
C ALA A 273 -15.30 -14.26 -26.55
N LEU A 274 -16.02 -14.85 -25.61
CA LEU A 274 -15.92 -14.52 -24.18
C LEU A 274 -14.94 -15.49 -23.53
N VAL A 275 -13.81 -14.97 -23.06
CA VAL A 275 -12.80 -15.73 -22.32
C VAL A 275 -13.07 -15.59 -20.84
N THR A 276 -13.32 -16.72 -20.16
CA THR A 276 -13.51 -16.78 -18.71
C THR A 276 -12.41 -17.64 -18.11
N ILE A 277 -11.70 -17.11 -17.11
CA ILE A 277 -10.64 -17.80 -16.39
C ILE A 277 -11.14 -18.02 -14.96
N GLU A 278 -11.17 -19.29 -14.56
CA GLU A 278 -11.56 -19.73 -13.23
C GLU A 278 -10.34 -20.24 -12.47
N GLN A 279 -10.31 -19.96 -11.18
CA GLN A 279 -9.33 -20.50 -10.25
C GLN A 279 -10.07 -21.03 -9.02
N ASN A 280 -9.88 -22.32 -8.73
CA ASN A 280 -10.52 -22.98 -7.58
C ASN A 280 -12.06 -22.82 -7.55
N GLY A 281 -12.69 -22.87 -8.73
CA GLY A 281 -14.14 -22.73 -8.90
C GLY A 281 -14.69 -21.31 -8.88
N PHE A 282 -13.83 -20.29 -8.77
CA PHE A 282 -14.22 -18.88 -8.83
C PHE A 282 -13.72 -18.24 -10.14
N VAL A 283 -14.58 -17.47 -10.81
CA VAL A 283 -14.17 -16.65 -11.96
C VAL A 283 -13.22 -15.55 -11.46
N VAL A 284 -11.95 -15.63 -11.86
CA VAL A 284 -10.92 -14.64 -11.49
C VAL A 284 -10.68 -13.60 -12.57
N TYR A 285 -11.04 -13.89 -13.81
CA TYR A 285 -10.93 -12.96 -14.93
C TYR A 285 -11.94 -13.31 -16.01
N GLN A 286 -12.51 -12.29 -16.63
CA GLN A 286 -13.44 -12.47 -17.74
C GLN A 286 -13.34 -11.29 -18.69
N LYS A 287 -13.14 -11.56 -19.99
CA LYS A 287 -13.00 -10.52 -21.02
C LYS A 287 -13.44 -11.03 -22.39
N GLU A 288 -14.05 -10.14 -23.17
CA GLU A 288 -14.33 -10.40 -24.59
C GLU A 288 -13.08 -10.17 -25.44
N VAL A 289 -12.82 -11.07 -26.37
CA VAL A 289 -11.68 -11.00 -27.29
C VAL A 289 -12.17 -11.06 -28.74
N PRO A 290 -11.54 -10.30 -29.66
CA PRO A 290 -11.86 -10.39 -31.08
C PRO A 290 -11.40 -11.73 -31.69
N PRO A 291 -11.83 -12.07 -32.93
CA PRO A 291 -11.45 -13.31 -33.59
C PRO A 291 -9.95 -13.29 -33.89
N GLY A 292 -9.27 -14.40 -33.60
CA GLY A 292 -7.83 -14.55 -33.76
C GLY A 292 -7.09 -14.96 -32.49
N PRO A 293 -5.74 -14.98 -32.52
CA PRO A 293 -4.95 -15.29 -31.34
C PRO A 293 -5.10 -14.18 -30.28
N PHE A 294 -5.32 -14.58 -29.04
CA PHE A 294 -5.39 -13.66 -27.90
C PHE A 294 -4.38 -14.05 -26.82
N ALA A 295 -4.04 -13.08 -25.98
CA ALA A 295 -3.27 -13.35 -24.77
C ALA A 295 -3.65 -12.42 -23.63
N ILE A 296 -3.76 -13.00 -22.44
CA ILE A 296 -4.09 -12.31 -21.19
C ILE A 296 -2.84 -12.39 -20.30
N THR A 297 -2.28 -11.23 -19.97
CA THR A 297 -1.02 -11.08 -19.22
C THR A 297 -1.18 -10.36 -17.89
N ASP A 298 -2.34 -9.79 -17.65
CA ASP A 298 -2.72 -8.86 -16.58
C ASP A 298 -3.50 -9.56 -15.45
N LEU A 299 -3.28 -10.86 -15.27
CA LEU A 299 -3.96 -11.63 -14.22
C LEU A 299 -3.45 -11.23 -12.83
N GLN A 300 -4.33 -10.69 -12.00
CA GLN A 300 -4.05 -10.36 -10.60
C GLN A 300 -4.38 -11.56 -9.71
N LEU A 301 -3.50 -12.56 -9.70
CA LEU A 301 -3.69 -13.78 -8.91
C LEU A 301 -3.00 -13.67 -7.55
N ALA A 302 -3.78 -13.86 -6.48
CA ALA A 302 -3.25 -13.89 -5.12
C ALA A 302 -2.62 -15.25 -4.81
N GLY A 303 -1.29 -15.32 -4.94
CA GLY A 303 -0.50 -16.50 -4.58
C GLY A 303 -0.58 -17.64 -5.61
N GLY A 304 0.58 -18.24 -5.91
CA GLY A 304 0.64 -19.46 -6.72
C GLY A 304 -0.09 -20.59 -6.01
N GLY A 305 -0.89 -21.38 -6.70
CA GLY A 305 -1.56 -22.51 -6.04
C GLY A 305 -2.41 -23.38 -6.94
N ALA A 306 -3.57 -22.89 -7.36
CA ALA A 306 -4.49 -23.66 -8.19
C ALA A 306 -4.24 -23.37 -9.67
N ASP A 307 -4.26 -24.43 -10.47
CA ASP A 307 -4.27 -24.32 -11.93
C ASP A 307 -5.47 -23.48 -12.40
N LEU A 308 -5.33 -22.84 -13.55
CA LEU A 308 -6.36 -21.96 -14.12
C LEU A 308 -7.17 -22.73 -15.15
N ASP A 309 -8.48 -22.79 -14.95
CA ASP A 309 -9.44 -23.35 -15.89
C ASP A 309 -9.89 -22.24 -16.84
N VAL A 310 -9.50 -22.34 -18.10
CA VAL A 310 -9.83 -21.34 -19.12
C VAL A 310 -10.95 -21.88 -19.98
N SER A 311 -12.03 -21.13 -20.10
CA SER A 311 -13.11 -21.39 -21.06
C SER A 311 -13.18 -20.26 -22.08
N VAL A 312 -13.30 -20.63 -23.36
CA VAL A 312 -13.48 -19.71 -24.49
C VAL A 312 -14.85 -20.03 -25.08
N LYS A 313 -15.81 -19.13 -24.86
CA LYS A 313 -17.17 -19.24 -25.40
C LYS A 313 -17.28 -18.41 -26.67
N GLU A 314 -17.45 -19.07 -27.80
CA GLU A 314 -17.59 -18.45 -29.12
C GLU A 314 -18.99 -17.85 -29.30
N ALA A 315 -19.15 -17.00 -30.32
CA ALA A 315 -20.41 -16.33 -30.64
C ALA A 315 -21.55 -17.30 -31.01
N ASP A 316 -21.22 -18.49 -31.52
CA ASP A 316 -22.18 -19.57 -31.81
C ASP A 316 -22.62 -20.36 -30.56
N GLY A 317 -22.04 -20.01 -29.39
CA GLY A 317 -22.30 -20.67 -28.12
C GLY A 317 -21.44 -21.90 -27.84
N SER A 318 -20.57 -22.32 -28.77
CA SER A 318 -19.60 -23.39 -28.50
C SER A 318 -18.59 -22.95 -27.44
N VAL A 319 -18.16 -23.90 -26.59
CA VAL A 319 -17.23 -23.62 -25.49
C VAL A 319 -16.04 -24.56 -25.58
N THR A 320 -14.84 -24.00 -25.66
CA THR A 320 -13.59 -24.75 -25.57
C THR A 320 -12.98 -24.51 -24.19
N THR A 321 -12.63 -25.59 -23.48
CA THR A 321 -11.98 -25.49 -22.16
C THR A 321 -10.58 -26.09 -22.19
N TYR A 322 -9.64 -25.45 -21.48
CA TYR A 322 -8.29 -25.96 -21.29
C TYR A 322 -7.68 -25.45 -19.98
N LEU A 323 -6.71 -26.19 -19.45
CA LEU A 323 -6.09 -25.90 -18.16
C LEU A 323 -4.69 -25.32 -18.33
N VAL A 324 -4.41 -24.22 -17.62
CA VAL A 324 -3.09 -23.57 -17.55
C VAL A 324 -2.49 -23.82 -16.16
N PRO A 325 -1.37 -24.56 -16.06
CA PRO A 325 -0.75 -24.81 -14.76
C PRO A 325 -0.32 -23.52 -14.06
N TYR A 326 -0.58 -23.42 -12.76
CA TYR A 326 -0.16 -22.28 -11.96
C TYR A 326 0.39 -22.70 -10.61
N ALA A 327 1.68 -22.99 -10.62
CA ALA A 327 2.51 -23.06 -9.43
C ALA A 327 3.73 -22.15 -9.60
N ALA A 328 4.30 -21.69 -8.49
CA ALA A 328 5.48 -20.84 -8.49
C ALA A 328 6.47 -21.30 -7.41
N VAL A 329 7.76 -21.29 -7.76
CA VAL A 329 8.90 -21.46 -6.85
C VAL A 329 9.75 -20.18 -6.87
N PRO A 330 10.65 -19.97 -5.89
CA PRO A 330 11.53 -18.80 -5.88
C PRO A 330 12.26 -18.60 -7.22
N ASN A 331 12.54 -17.34 -7.58
CA ASN A 331 13.20 -16.91 -8.82
C ASN A 331 12.42 -17.13 -10.14
N MET A 332 11.20 -17.68 -10.11
CA MET A 332 10.35 -17.71 -11.31
C MET A 332 9.80 -16.31 -11.65
N LEU A 333 9.78 -15.99 -12.94
CA LEU A 333 9.29 -14.70 -13.46
C LEU A 333 8.22 -14.93 -14.53
N GLN A 334 7.24 -14.02 -14.60
CA GLN A 334 6.26 -14.02 -15.69
C GLN A 334 6.97 -13.95 -17.06
N PRO A 335 6.44 -14.57 -18.14
CA PRO A 335 7.04 -14.50 -19.46
C PRO A 335 7.30 -13.07 -19.95
N GLY A 336 8.49 -12.82 -20.46
CA GLY A 336 8.95 -11.51 -20.93
C GLY A 336 9.47 -10.58 -19.84
N VAL A 337 9.43 -10.98 -18.56
CA VAL A 337 9.98 -10.20 -17.46
C VAL A 337 11.44 -10.58 -17.20
N SER A 338 12.30 -9.56 -17.09
CA SER A 338 13.70 -9.69 -16.70
C SER A 338 13.96 -9.04 -15.34
N LYS A 339 14.74 -9.70 -14.49
CA LYS A 339 15.26 -9.15 -13.23
C LYS A 339 16.77 -9.17 -13.27
N TYR A 340 17.40 -8.01 -13.09
CA TYR A 340 18.85 -7.87 -12.98
C TYR A 340 19.23 -7.26 -11.63
N ASP A 341 20.38 -7.66 -11.10
CA ASP A 341 20.96 -7.10 -9.87
C ASP A 341 22.49 -7.08 -10.01
N PHE A 342 23.05 -5.87 -9.94
CA PHE A 342 24.49 -5.66 -9.99
C PHE A 342 24.92 -4.95 -8.71
N ALA A 343 25.94 -5.48 -8.05
CA ALA A 343 26.53 -4.89 -6.84
C ALA A 343 28.06 -4.94 -6.92
N ALA A 344 28.71 -3.87 -6.48
CA ALA A 344 30.16 -3.81 -6.37
C ALA A 344 30.55 -2.97 -5.16
N GLY A 345 31.50 -3.45 -4.37
CA GLY A 345 31.96 -2.72 -3.20
C GLY A 345 32.72 -3.59 -2.22
N ARG A 346 32.84 -3.10 -0.99
CA ARG A 346 33.58 -3.76 0.08
C ARG A 346 32.63 -4.38 1.08
N SER A 347 32.85 -5.65 1.42
CA SER A 347 32.06 -6.35 2.42
C SER A 347 32.11 -5.64 3.79
N HIS A 348 31.08 -5.87 4.60
CA HIS A 348 31.03 -5.42 5.98
C HIS A 348 30.40 -6.52 6.83
N ILE A 349 31.15 -7.60 7.03
CA ILE A 349 30.75 -8.76 7.83
C ILE A 349 31.19 -8.53 9.27
N GLU A 350 30.24 -8.63 10.20
CA GLU A 350 30.51 -8.50 11.64
C GLU A 350 31.50 -9.59 12.11
N GLY A 351 32.43 -9.21 12.98
CA GLY A 351 33.52 -10.09 13.43
C GLY A 351 34.69 -10.26 12.47
N ALA A 352 34.59 -9.84 11.20
CA ALA A 352 35.73 -9.89 10.27
C ALA A 352 36.58 -8.61 10.33
N SER A 353 37.84 -8.73 10.73
CA SER A 353 38.80 -7.60 10.76
C SER A 353 39.24 -7.15 9.36
N LYS A 354 39.42 -8.12 8.45
CA LYS A 354 39.77 -7.93 7.04
C LYS A 354 38.55 -8.18 6.18
N GLN A 355 37.94 -7.09 5.72
CA GLN A 355 36.85 -7.12 4.75
C GLN A 355 37.39 -7.26 3.32
N SER A 356 36.60 -7.88 2.42
CA SER A 356 36.98 -8.16 1.03
C SER A 356 36.17 -7.34 0.03
N ASP A 357 36.81 -6.86 -1.02
CA ASP A 357 36.15 -6.21 -2.15
C ASP A 357 35.57 -7.29 -3.09
N PHE A 358 34.35 -7.07 -3.57
CA PHE A 358 33.66 -8.01 -4.43
C PHE A 358 32.84 -7.31 -5.51
N VAL A 359 32.52 -8.09 -6.55
CA VAL A 359 31.53 -7.77 -7.57
C VAL A 359 30.55 -8.93 -7.65
N GLN A 360 29.26 -8.62 -7.63
CA GLN A 360 28.15 -9.56 -7.82
C GLN A 360 27.30 -9.12 -9.01
N ALA A 361 26.94 -10.06 -9.87
CA ALA A 361 25.99 -9.86 -10.94
C ALA A 361 25.01 -11.03 -10.96
N GLY A 362 23.71 -10.72 -11.05
CA GLY A 362 22.64 -11.70 -11.19
C GLY A 362 21.66 -11.28 -12.28
N TYR A 363 21.18 -12.27 -13.04
CA TYR A 363 20.19 -12.07 -14.10
C TYR A 363 19.18 -13.21 -14.10
N GLN A 364 17.91 -12.87 -14.27
CA GLN A 364 16.78 -13.81 -14.32
C GLN A 364 15.85 -13.39 -15.47
N TYR A 365 15.32 -14.36 -16.20
CA TYR A 365 14.41 -14.11 -17.32
C TYR A 365 13.35 -15.20 -17.47
N GLY A 366 12.08 -14.78 -17.46
CA GLY A 366 10.94 -15.66 -17.77
C GLY A 366 10.77 -15.81 -19.28
N PHE A 367 11.09 -16.98 -19.84
CA PHE A 367 10.98 -17.22 -21.28
C PHE A 367 9.54 -17.47 -21.73
N ASN A 368 8.83 -18.33 -20.99
CA ASN A 368 7.45 -18.73 -21.28
C ASN A 368 6.79 -19.30 -20.01
N ASN A 369 5.53 -19.73 -20.12
CA ASN A 369 4.78 -20.26 -18.97
C ASN A 369 5.41 -21.49 -18.32
N LEU A 370 6.31 -22.17 -19.02
CA LEU A 370 6.99 -23.36 -18.54
C LEU A 370 8.33 -22.99 -17.91
N LEU A 371 9.17 -22.15 -18.54
CA LEU A 371 10.58 -22.01 -18.19
C LEU A 371 10.98 -20.58 -17.80
N THR A 372 11.62 -20.45 -16.64
CA THR A 372 12.45 -19.29 -16.24
C THR A 372 13.90 -19.75 -16.10
N LEU A 373 14.85 -18.98 -16.63
CA LEU A 373 16.28 -19.21 -16.37
C LEU A 373 16.81 -18.10 -15.47
N TYR A 374 17.69 -18.45 -14.55
CA TYR A 374 18.42 -17.50 -13.73
C TYR A 374 19.87 -17.92 -13.55
N GLY A 375 20.75 -16.95 -13.34
CA GLY A 375 22.14 -17.21 -13.07
C GLY A 375 22.83 -15.98 -12.52
N GLY A 376 23.98 -16.21 -11.89
CA GLY A 376 24.76 -15.14 -11.30
C GLY A 376 26.20 -15.53 -11.09
N SER A 377 27.03 -14.51 -10.92
CA SER A 377 28.44 -14.64 -10.58
C SER A 377 28.79 -13.70 -9.44
N MET A 378 29.61 -14.17 -8.52
CA MET A 378 30.23 -13.36 -7.48
C MET A 378 31.74 -13.57 -7.52
N VAL A 379 32.50 -12.49 -7.56
CA VAL A 379 33.97 -12.51 -7.69
C VAL A 379 34.57 -11.57 -6.67
N ALA A 380 35.61 -12.04 -5.98
CA ALA A 380 36.42 -11.28 -5.04
C ALA A 380 37.87 -11.76 -5.12
N ASN A 381 38.77 -11.12 -4.38
CA ASN A 381 40.14 -11.61 -4.29
C ASN A 381 40.16 -13.03 -3.69
N ASN A 382 40.79 -13.99 -4.37
CA ASN A 382 40.87 -15.40 -3.96
C ASN A 382 39.50 -16.11 -3.76
N TYR A 383 38.41 -15.56 -4.31
CA TYR A 383 37.10 -16.19 -4.25
C TYR A 383 36.31 -15.96 -5.53
N TYR A 384 35.66 -17.01 -6.04
CA TYR A 384 34.61 -16.85 -7.04
C TYR A 384 33.50 -17.88 -6.83
N ALA A 385 32.28 -17.49 -7.18
CA ALA A 385 31.13 -18.37 -7.25
C ALA A 385 30.30 -18.10 -8.50
N PHE A 386 29.76 -19.17 -9.07
CA PHE A 386 28.89 -19.13 -10.23
C PHE A 386 27.67 -20.02 -9.99
N THR A 387 26.48 -19.47 -10.23
CA THR A 387 25.21 -20.18 -10.10
C THR A 387 24.48 -20.18 -11.43
N LEU A 388 23.91 -21.34 -11.78
CA LEU A 388 22.97 -21.48 -12.87
C LEU A 388 21.75 -22.25 -12.37
N GLY A 389 20.56 -21.72 -12.66
CA GLY A 389 19.31 -22.26 -12.18
C GLY A 389 18.17 -22.12 -13.18
N THR A 390 17.16 -22.97 -13.00
CA THR A 390 15.98 -23.06 -13.87
C THR A 390 14.74 -23.28 -13.03
N GLY A 391 13.66 -22.58 -13.36
CA GLY A 391 12.33 -22.76 -12.77
C GLY A 391 11.34 -23.26 -13.82
N TRP A 392 10.62 -24.33 -13.50
CA TRP A 392 9.71 -25.06 -14.39
C TRP A 392 8.29 -25.04 -13.82
N ASN A 393 7.31 -24.45 -14.49
CA ASN A 393 5.90 -24.54 -14.10
C ASN A 393 5.21 -25.62 -14.94
N THR A 394 5.00 -26.78 -14.33
CA THR A 394 4.46 -27.98 -14.98
C THR A 394 3.10 -28.36 -14.38
N ARG A 395 2.38 -29.28 -15.01
CA ARG A 395 1.10 -29.80 -14.49
C ARG A 395 1.23 -30.44 -13.11
N ILE A 396 2.36 -31.09 -12.84
CA ILE A 396 2.61 -31.72 -11.53
C ILE A 396 3.03 -30.71 -10.47
N GLY A 397 3.41 -29.49 -10.84
CA GLY A 397 3.83 -28.42 -9.93
C GLY A 397 4.97 -27.59 -10.48
N ALA A 398 5.36 -26.58 -9.72
CA ALA A 398 6.53 -25.77 -10.03
C ALA A 398 7.77 -26.40 -9.42
N ILE A 399 8.84 -26.54 -10.21
CA ILE A 399 10.11 -27.15 -9.81
C ILE A 399 11.23 -26.15 -10.11
N SER A 400 12.07 -25.82 -9.12
CA SER A 400 13.32 -25.11 -9.36
C SER A 400 14.49 -26.03 -9.13
N VAL A 401 15.49 -25.95 -10.00
CA VAL A 401 16.79 -26.61 -9.80
C VAL A 401 17.88 -25.61 -10.09
N ASP A 402 18.81 -25.44 -9.15
CA ASP A 402 20.03 -24.68 -9.37
C ASP A 402 21.27 -25.39 -8.82
N ALA A 403 22.40 -25.06 -9.44
CA ALA A 403 23.71 -25.51 -9.06
C ALA A 403 24.63 -24.30 -8.92
N THR A 404 25.33 -24.22 -7.80
CA THR A 404 26.34 -23.21 -7.50
C THR A 404 27.70 -23.87 -7.35
N LYS A 405 28.70 -23.42 -8.09
CA LYS A 405 30.10 -23.79 -7.89
C LYS A 405 30.83 -22.63 -7.23
N SER A 406 31.62 -22.91 -6.19
CA SER A 406 32.50 -21.92 -5.58
C SER A 406 33.94 -22.43 -5.44
N HIS A 407 34.86 -21.48 -5.51
CA HIS A 407 36.28 -21.65 -5.25
C HIS A 407 36.69 -20.60 -4.22
N SER A 408 37.39 -21.03 -3.18
CA SER A 408 37.80 -20.19 -2.06
C SER A 408 39.22 -20.56 -1.64
N LYS A 409 40.16 -19.66 -1.87
CA LYS A 409 41.54 -19.79 -1.39
C LYS A 409 41.74 -18.88 -0.18
N GLN A 410 42.18 -19.45 0.93
CA GLN A 410 42.37 -18.77 2.21
C GLN A 410 43.80 -18.21 2.34
N ASP A 411 43.99 -17.21 3.22
CA ASP A 411 45.26 -16.55 3.51
C ASP A 411 46.31 -17.53 4.06
N ASN A 412 45.87 -18.60 4.73
CA ASN A 412 46.74 -19.67 5.24
C ASN A 412 47.21 -20.66 4.15
N GLY A 413 46.74 -20.51 2.90
CA GLY A 413 47.08 -21.35 1.77
C GLY A 413 46.06 -22.46 1.46
N ASP A 414 45.07 -22.69 2.32
CA ASP A 414 44.04 -23.70 2.08
C ASP A 414 43.16 -23.34 0.87
N VAL A 415 42.80 -24.34 0.07
CA VAL A 415 41.95 -24.18 -1.11
C VAL A 415 40.72 -25.07 -0.96
N PHE A 416 39.54 -24.47 -1.12
CA PHE A 416 38.26 -25.14 -1.03
C PHE A 416 37.49 -24.95 -2.35
N ASP A 417 37.31 -26.06 -3.08
CA ASP A 417 36.53 -26.13 -4.31
C ASP A 417 35.27 -26.96 -4.07
N GLY A 418 34.12 -26.31 -4.13
CA GLY A 418 32.87 -26.97 -3.78
C GLY A 418 31.68 -26.60 -4.63
N GLN A 419 30.62 -27.37 -4.43
CA GLN A 419 29.38 -27.30 -5.19
C GLN A 419 28.19 -27.36 -4.23
N SER A 420 27.13 -26.63 -4.57
CA SER A 420 25.85 -26.65 -3.86
C SER A 420 24.73 -26.82 -4.87
N TYR A 421 23.77 -27.69 -4.57
CA TYR A 421 22.62 -28.01 -5.40
C TYR A 421 21.36 -27.73 -4.60
N GLN A 422 20.40 -27.05 -5.22
CA GLN A 422 19.14 -26.72 -4.60
C GLN A 422 17.99 -27.19 -5.49
N ILE A 423 17.01 -27.86 -4.88
CA ILE A 423 15.75 -28.25 -5.51
C ILE A 423 14.61 -27.64 -4.71
N ALA A 424 13.77 -26.84 -5.35
CA ALA A 424 12.53 -26.34 -4.77
C ALA A 424 11.34 -26.94 -5.52
N TYR A 425 10.25 -27.21 -4.82
CA TYR A 425 9.03 -27.68 -5.44
C TYR A 425 7.80 -27.08 -4.76
N ASN A 426 6.78 -26.75 -5.53
CA ASN A 426 5.52 -26.24 -4.99
C ASN A 426 4.35 -26.71 -5.86
N LYS A 427 3.30 -27.23 -5.23
CA LYS A 427 2.03 -27.55 -5.89
C LYS A 427 0.88 -27.32 -4.92
N PHE A 428 -0.24 -26.83 -5.42
CA PHE A 428 -1.50 -26.97 -4.73
C PHE A 428 -2.46 -27.83 -5.54
N VAL A 429 -3.06 -28.78 -4.84
CA VAL A 429 -3.95 -29.82 -5.38
C VAL A 429 -5.37 -29.40 -5.04
N SER A 430 -6.07 -28.83 -6.02
CA SER A 430 -7.40 -28.25 -5.82
C SER A 430 -8.42 -29.27 -5.31
N GLN A 431 -8.35 -30.53 -5.77
CA GLN A 431 -9.30 -31.59 -5.40
C GLN A 431 -9.34 -31.88 -3.90
N THR A 432 -8.20 -31.72 -3.21
CA THR A 432 -8.08 -31.98 -1.77
C THR A 432 -7.78 -30.71 -0.98
N SER A 433 -7.75 -29.54 -1.64
CA SER A 433 -7.31 -28.25 -1.08
C SER A 433 -5.97 -28.36 -0.33
N THR A 434 -5.06 -29.17 -0.87
CA THR A 434 -3.74 -29.45 -0.26
C THR A 434 -2.69 -28.58 -0.91
N ARG A 435 -2.06 -27.70 -0.13
CA ARG A 435 -0.85 -26.98 -0.51
C ARG A 435 0.36 -27.78 -0.02
N PHE A 436 1.24 -28.13 -0.94
CA PHE A 436 2.52 -28.75 -0.63
C PHE A 436 3.65 -27.89 -1.19
N GLY A 437 4.44 -27.33 -0.29
CA GLY A 437 5.67 -26.62 -0.62
C GLY A 437 6.87 -27.39 -0.07
N LEU A 438 7.75 -27.83 -0.95
CA LEU A 438 9.12 -28.13 -0.60
C LEU A 438 9.94 -26.87 -0.88
N ALA A 439 10.12 -26.02 0.12
CA ALA A 439 10.75 -24.73 -0.02
C ALA A 439 12.18 -24.86 -0.60
N ALA A 440 12.97 -25.80 -0.06
CA ALA A 440 14.24 -26.21 -0.65
C ALA A 440 14.75 -27.52 -0.02
N TRP A 441 15.20 -28.45 -0.86
CA TRP A 441 16.24 -29.39 -0.49
C TRP A 441 17.57 -28.88 -1.04
N ARG A 442 18.50 -28.56 -0.15
CA ARG A 442 19.85 -28.07 -0.50
C ARG A 442 20.90 -29.05 -0.03
N TYR A 443 21.73 -29.51 -0.95
CA TYR A 443 22.94 -30.27 -0.65
C TYR A 443 24.16 -29.39 -0.96
N SER A 444 25.13 -29.32 -0.05
CA SER A 444 26.41 -28.68 -0.32
C SER A 444 27.56 -29.63 0.01
N SER A 445 28.52 -29.73 -0.92
CA SER A 445 29.74 -30.51 -0.73
C SER A 445 30.57 -29.96 0.43
N ARG A 446 31.45 -30.78 1.01
CA ARG A 446 32.29 -30.41 2.17
C ARG A 446 33.10 -29.12 1.95
N ASP A 447 33.58 -28.90 0.74
CA ASP A 447 34.45 -27.77 0.39
C ASP A 447 33.69 -26.59 -0.22
N TYR A 448 32.35 -26.65 -0.25
CA TYR A 448 31.54 -25.51 -0.68
C TYR A 448 31.64 -24.39 0.36
N ARG A 449 31.92 -23.17 -0.12
CA ARG A 449 31.96 -21.96 0.70
C ARG A 449 31.11 -20.88 0.04
N THR A 450 30.30 -20.20 0.84
CA THR A 450 29.71 -18.92 0.46
C THR A 450 30.76 -17.81 0.56
N PHE A 451 30.44 -16.61 0.08
CA PHE A 451 31.33 -15.47 0.23
C PHE A 451 31.49 -15.05 1.69
N ASN A 452 30.40 -15.14 2.46
CA ASN A 452 30.43 -14.88 3.90
C ASN A 452 31.37 -15.88 4.60
N ASP A 453 31.29 -17.17 4.25
CA ASP A 453 32.21 -18.20 4.76
C ASP A 453 33.68 -17.90 4.40
N HIS A 454 33.95 -17.45 3.16
CA HIS A 454 35.30 -17.13 2.71
C HIS A 454 35.90 -15.96 3.51
N VAL A 455 35.15 -14.88 3.68
CA VAL A 455 35.63 -13.71 4.43
C VAL A 455 35.77 -14.04 5.90
N TRP A 456 34.83 -14.77 6.49
CA TRP A 456 34.92 -15.16 7.90
C TRP A 456 36.09 -16.12 8.17
N ALA A 457 36.30 -17.14 7.33
CA ALA A 457 37.35 -18.13 7.54
C ALA A 457 38.77 -17.52 7.57
N ASN A 458 39.02 -16.48 6.77
CA ASN A 458 40.26 -15.70 6.79
C ASN A 458 40.47 -14.86 8.06
N ASN A 459 39.42 -14.67 8.85
CA ASN A 459 39.42 -13.80 10.03
C ASN A 459 39.22 -14.54 11.35
N LYS A 460 38.90 -15.85 11.33
CA LYS A 460 38.54 -16.64 12.51
C LYS A 460 39.59 -16.53 13.64
N ASP A 461 40.87 -16.50 13.31
CA ASP A 461 41.97 -16.49 14.30
C ASP A 461 42.23 -15.11 14.91
N ASN A 462 41.70 -14.04 14.29
CA ASN A 462 41.80 -12.65 14.76
C ASN A 462 40.45 -12.11 15.28
N TYR A 463 39.46 -12.98 15.43
CA TYR A 463 38.15 -12.61 15.94
C TYR A 463 38.25 -12.21 17.42
N ARG A 464 37.75 -11.02 17.74
CA ARG A 464 37.57 -10.57 19.12
C ARG A 464 36.08 -10.43 19.35
N ARG A 465 35.54 -11.28 20.23
CA ARG A 465 34.18 -11.16 20.72
C ARG A 465 34.02 -9.81 21.42
N ASP A 466 32.97 -9.07 21.08
CA ASP A 466 32.54 -7.94 21.91
C ASP A 466 31.81 -8.52 23.13
N GLU A 467 32.24 -8.16 24.35
CA GLU A 467 31.66 -8.67 25.61
C GLU A 467 30.14 -8.39 25.72
N ASN A 468 29.61 -7.50 24.89
CA ASN A 468 28.23 -7.05 24.91
C ASN A 468 27.30 -7.74 23.91
N ASP A 469 27.84 -8.59 23.02
CA ASP A 469 27.01 -9.31 22.05
C ASP A 469 26.33 -10.52 22.73
N VAL A 470 25.00 -10.52 22.69
CA VAL A 470 24.14 -11.60 23.20
C VAL A 470 24.39 -12.91 22.45
N TYR A 471 24.85 -12.82 21.21
CA TYR A 471 25.14 -13.95 20.34
C TYR A 471 26.54 -13.79 19.75
N ASP A 472 27.41 -14.78 19.95
CA ASP A 472 28.75 -14.76 19.40
C ASP A 472 28.69 -15.12 17.91
N ILE A 473 29.09 -14.20 17.02
CA ILE A 473 29.11 -14.51 15.58
C ILE A 473 30.08 -15.66 15.27
N ALA A 474 31.07 -15.92 16.13
CA ALA A 474 31.88 -17.12 16.02
C ALA A 474 31.05 -18.40 16.22
N ASP A 475 30.02 -18.40 17.07
CA ASP A 475 29.13 -19.57 17.25
C ASP A 475 28.32 -19.82 15.98
N TYR A 476 27.86 -18.77 15.28
CA TYR A 476 27.19 -18.92 13.98
C TYR A 476 28.09 -19.65 12.98
N TYR A 477 29.30 -19.14 12.76
CA TYR A 477 30.22 -19.74 11.80
C TYR A 477 30.94 -20.98 12.34
N GLN A 478 30.87 -21.31 13.62
CA GLN A 478 31.32 -22.60 14.12
C GLN A 478 30.25 -23.67 13.93
N ASN A 479 28.97 -23.33 14.11
CA ASN A 479 27.86 -24.28 14.08
C ASN A 479 27.19 -24.39 12.71
N ASP A 480 27.18 -23.32 11.90
CA ASP A 480 26.55 -23.29 10.58
C ASP A 480 27.51 -23.48 9.40
N PHE A 481 28.83 -23.40 9.65
CA PHE A 481 29.83 -23.57 8.60
C PHE A 481 29.90 -25.01 8.12
N GLY A 482 29.97 -25.20 6.80
CA GLY A 482 29.97 -26.53 6.20
C GLY A 482 28.62 -27.24 6.29
N ARG A 483 27.50 -26.49 6.21
CA ARG A 483 26.15 -27.05 6.05
C ARG A 483 26.10 -28.06 4.90
N LYS A 484 25.79 -29.32 5.21
CA LYS A 484 25.75 -30.44 4.28
C LYS A 484 24.39 -30.55 3.61
N ASN A 485 23.34 -30.79 4.40
CA ASN A 485 21.98 -30.94 3.93
C ASN A 485 21.10 -29.93 4.64
N SER A 486 20.18 -29.32 3.90
CA SER A 486 19.05 -28.60 4.48
C SER A 486 17.80 -28.98 3.72
N LEU A 487 16.80 -29.52 4.42
CA LEU A 487 15.49 -29.82 3.89
C LEU A 487 14.47 -28.94 4.61
N SER A 488 13.72 -28.14 3.87
CA SER A 488 12.56 -27.41 4.39
C SER A 488 11.31 -27.79 3.61
N ALA A 489 10.31 -28.31 4.33
CA ALA A 489 9.03 -28.69 3.75
C ALA A 489 7.87 -28.15 4.59
N ASN A 490 6.82 -27.72 3.90
CA ASN A 490 5.57 -27.25 4.47
C ASN A 490 4.39 -27.85 3.70
N MET A 491 3.39 -28.32 4.44
CA MET A 491 2.15 -28.83 3.91
C MET A 491 1.00 -28.20 4.69
N SER A 492 -0.01 -27.69 4.00
CA SER A 492 -1.25 -27.23 4.62
C SER A 492 -2.43 -27.81 3.86
N GLN A 493 -3.36 -28.41 4.57
CA GLN A 493 -4.55 -29.02 4.01
C GLN A 493 -5.79 -28.49 4.73
N SER A 494 -6.66 -27.84 3.99
CA SER A 494 -8.01 -27.56 4.44
C SER A 494 -8.82 -28.86 4.39
N LEU A 495 -9.46 -29.20 5.51
CA LEU A 495 -10.37 -30.35 5.57
C LEU A 495 -11.77 -29.93 5.06
N PRO A 496 -12.67 -30.89 4.78
CA PRO A 496 -14.04 -30.59 4.38
C PRO A 496 -14.75 -29.63 5.34
N GLU A 497 -15.82 -28.99 4.86
CA GLU A 497 -16.56 -27.97 5.61
C GLU A 497 -16.89 -28.42 7.05
N GLY A 498 -16.53 -27.58 8.03
CA GLY A 498 -16.70 -27.86 9.46
C GLY A 498 -15.55 -28.63 10.14
N TRP A 499 -14.61 -29.21 9.38
CA TRP A 499 -13.51 -30.01 9.93
C TRP A 499 -12.21 -29.23 10.13
N GLY A 500 -12.11 -27.96 9.71
CA GLY A 500 -10.95 -27.11 9.97
C GLY A 500 -9.78 -27.35 9.01
N SER A 501 -8.55 -27.24 9.51
CA SER A 501 -7.33 -27.33 8.69
C SER A 501 -6.19 -28.00 9.47
N VAL A 502 -5.32 -28.70 8.74
CA VAL A 502 -4.09 -29.32 9.25
C VAL A 502 -2.90 -28.68 8.56
N SER A 503 -1.85 -28.36 9.31
CA SER A 503 -0.58 -27.90 8.75
C SER A 503 0.60 -28.65 9.35
N LEU A 504 1.61 -28.91 8.53
CA LEU A 504 2.87 -29.54 8.88
C LEU A 504 4.00 -28.66 8.34
N SER A 505 4.95 -28.32 9.19
CA SER A 505 6.23 -27.74 8.78
C SER A 505 7.38 -28.55 9.35
N THR A 506 8.45 -28.67 8.57
CA THR A 506 9.65 -29.38 9.01
C THR A 506 10.91 -28.76 8.42
N LEU A 507 11.98 -28.83 9.20
CA LEU A 507 13.30 -28.35 8.84
C LEU A 507 14.34 -29.36 9.33
N TRP A 508 15.06 -29.99 8.40
CA TRP A 508 16.17 -30.89 8.72
C TRP A 508 17.49 -30.27 8.28
N ARG A 509 18.49 -30.32 9.14
CA ARG A 509 19.83 -29.81 8.87
C ARG A 509 20.91 -30.79 9.30
N ASP A 510 21.82 -31.05 8.38
CA ASP A 510 23.05 -31.80 8.63
C ASP A 510 24.26 -30.91 8.33
N TYR A 511 25.34 -31.11 9.07
CA TYR A 511 26.59 -30.37 8.91
C TYR A 511 27.76 -31.32 8.71
N TRP A 512 28.76 -30.89 7.95
CA TRP A 512 30.01 -31.63 7.83
C TRP A 512 30.84 -31.46 9.11
N GLY A 513 31.40 -32.56 9.64
CA GLY A 513 32.25 -32.53 10.84
C GLY A 513 31.49 -32.58 12.17
N ARG A 514 30.16 -32.56 12.15
CA ARG A 514 29.31 -32.74 13.34
C ARG A 514 28.56 -34.07 13.26
N SER A 515 28.50 -34.80 14.38
CA SER A 515 27.63 -35.98 14.52
C SER A 515 26.22 -35.55 14.93
N GLY A 516 25.20 -36.11 14.30
CA GLY A 516 23.80 -35.79 14.56
C GLY A 516 23.18 -34.87 13.49
N SER A 517 21.88 -34.66 13.59
CA SER A 517 21.07 -33.90 12.65
C SER A 517 20.06 -33.08 13.43
N SER A 518 19.94 -31.78 13.15
CA SER A 518 18.92 -30.93 13.76
C SER A 518 17.62 -31.09 12.98
N LYS A 519 16.57 -31.55 13.66
CA LYS A 519 15.25 -31.82 13.08
C LYS A 519 14.15 -31.07 13.81
N ASP A 520 13.62 -30.04 13.16
CA ASP A 520 12.44 -29.33 13.66
C ASP A 520 11.19 -29.85 12.98
N TYR A 521 10.14 -30.05 13.77
CA TYR A 521 8.83 -30.49 13.32
C TYR A 521 7.76 -29.65 13.99
N GLN A 522 6.73 -29.25 13.25
CA GLN A 522 5.54 -28.62 13.81
C GLN A 522 4.32 -29.10 13.04
N LEU A 523 3.42 -29.77 13.74
CA LEU A 523 2.12 -30.22 13.26
C LEU A 523 1.05 -29.42 13.99
N SER A 524 0.13 -28.78 13.28
CA SER A 524 -1.00 -28.09 13.89
C SER A 524 -2.33 -28.47 13.25
N TYR A 525 -3.38 -28.49 14.05
CA TYR A 525 -4.76 -28.63 13.64
C TYR A 525 -5.54 -27.44 14.20
N SER A 526 -6.16 -26.66 13.32
CA SER A 526 -6.92 -25.46 13.67
C SER A 526 -8.34 -25.59 13.16
N ASN A 527 -9.33 -25.32 14.02
CA ASN A 527 -10.74 -25.32 13.64
C ASN A 527 -11.51 -24.28 14.48
N ASN A 528 -12.70 -23.91 14.01
CA ASN A 528 -13.59 -22.95 14.64
C ASN A 528 -14.87 -23.65 15.08
N LEU A 529 -15.18 -23.57 16.38
CA LEU A 529 -16.48 -23.92 16.92
C LEU A 529 -17.32 -22.65 17.07
N ARG A 530 -18.17 -22.37 16.08
CA ARG A 530 -18.91 -21.09 15.96
C ARG A 530 -17.93 -19.90 15.93
N ARG A 531 -17.90 -19.10 17.00
CA ARG A 531 -16.99 -17.94 17.14
C ARG A 531 -15.69 -18.28 17.87
N ILE A 532 -15.58 -19.48 18.45
CA ILE A 532 -14.41 -19.90 19.22
C ILE A 532 -13.42 -20.57 18.28
N SER A 533 -12.23 -20.01 18.13
CA SER A 533 -11.15 -20.66 17.39
C SER A 533 -10.28 -21.47 18.35
N TYR A 534 -9.94 -22.71 17.99
CA TYR A 534 -9.00 -23.51 18.75
C TYR A 534 -7.94 -24.13 17.83
N THR A 535 -6.72 -24.25 18.34
CA THR A 535 -5.58 -24.87 17.63
C THR A 535 -4.86 -25.85 18.55
N LEU A 536 -4.67 -27.07 18.07
CA LEU A 536 -3.84 -28.08 18.71
C LEU A 536 -2.53 -28.16 17.93
N ALA A 537 -1.38 -28.01 18.57
CA ALA A 537 -0.09 -28.05 17.88
C ALA A 537 0.93 -28.91 18.62
N ALA A 538 1.53 -29.87 17.92
CA ALA A 538 2.67 -30.63 18.41
C ALA A 538 3.94 -30.12 17.70
N SER A 539 5.01 -29.90 18.45
CA SER A 539 6.29 -29.47 17.89
C SER A 539 7.47 -30.14 18.56
N GLN A 540 8.54 -30.33 17.82
CA GLN A 540 9.86 -30.68 18.33
C GLN A 540 10.86 -29.65 17.85
N ALA A 541 11.68 -29.15 18.76
CA ALA A 541 12.78 -28.22 18.51
C ALA A 541 14.00 -28.62 19.36
N TYR A 542 15.05 -27.81 19.32
CA TYR A 542 16.24 -27.97 20.17
C TYR A 542 16.37 -26.78 21.11
N ASP A 543 16.74 -27.03 22.37
CA ASP A 543 17.05 -25.98 23.35
C ASP A 543 18.44 -25.35 23.11
N GLU A 544 18.83 -24.37 23.95
CA GLU A 544 20.14 -23.70 23.88
C GLU A 544 21.34 -24.66 24.04
N ASN A 545 21.13 -25.78 24.74
CA ASN A 545 22.12 -26.83 24.96
C ASN A 545 22.06 -27.92 23.89
N HIS A 546 21.25 -27.73 22.85
CA HIS A 546 20.98 -28.69 21.78
C HIS A 546 20.36 -30.02 22.24
N HIS A 547 19.59 -29.99 23.33
CA HIS A 547 18.72 -31.11 23.70
C HIS A 547 17.40 -31.02 22.94
N GLU A 548 16.87 -32.17 22.55
CA GLU A 548 15.55 -32.26 21.93
C GLU A 548 14.47 -31.85 22.94
N GLU A 549 13.60 -30.92 22.54
CA GLU A 549 12.47 -30.48 23.32
C GLU A 549 11.18 -30.69 22.53
N LYS A 550 10.28 -31.52 23.08
CA LYS A 550 8.98 -31.80 22.49
C LYS A 550 7.90 -31.04 23.25
N ARG A 551 7.01 -30.39 22.52
CA ARG A 551 5.93 -29.59 23.08
C ARG A 551 4.59 -29.93 22.42
N PHE A 552 3.53 -29.96 23.22
CA PHE A 552 2.16 -29.99 22.74
C PHE A 552 1.42 -28.76 23.28
N ASN A 553 0.81 -27.98 22.39
CA ASN A 553 0.18 -26.71 22.69
C ASN A 553 -1.31 -26.77 22.34
N ILE A 554 -2.13 -26.25 23.25
CA ILE A 554 -3.56 -26.02 23.04
C ILE A 554 -3.79 -24.51 23.08
N PHE A 555 -4.19 -23.93 21.96
CA PHE A 555 -4.59 -22.54 21.86
C PHE A 555 -6.10 -22.43 21.73
N ILE A 556 -6.72 -21.55 22.48
CA ILE A 556 -8.15 -21.24 22.41
C ILE A 556 -8.29 -19.72 22.36
N SER A 557 -9.07 -19.18 21.43
CA SER A 557 -9.44 -17.77 21.39
C SER A 557 -10.95 -17.59 21.26
N ILE A 558 -11.50 -16.75 22.12
CA ILE A 558 -12.92 -16.47 22.26
C ILE A 558 -13.12 -14.96 22.11
N PRO A 559 -13.75 -14.48 21.03
CA PRO A 559 -14.16 -13.09 20.90
C PRO A 559 -15.51 -12.86 21.61
N PHE A 560 -15.58 -11.80 22.39
CA PHE A 560 -16.78 -11.25 23.00
C PHE A 560 -17.08 -9.91 22.36
N ASP A 561 -18.23 -9.81 21.69
CA ASP A 561 -18.69 -8.56 21.08
C ASP A 561 -19.87 -8.01 21.90
N TRP A 562 -19.91 -6.69 22.10
CA TRP A 562 -21.10 -5.99 22.60
C TRP A 562 -21.30 -4.68 21.84
N GLY A 563 -22.50 -4.12 21.90
CA GLY A 563 -22.91 -2.96 21.11
C GLY A 563 -23.46 -3.33 19.73
N ASP A 564 -24.28 -2.44 19.18
CA ASP A 564 -25.07 -2.67 17.96
C ASP A 564 -24.72 -1.69 16.82
N ASP A 565 -23.71 -0.82 17.02
CA ASP A 565 -23.33 0.29 16.14
C ASP A 565 -24.43 1.34 15.88
N VAL A 566 -25.61 1.19 16.47
CA VAL A 566 -26.76 2.09 16.33
C VAL A 566 -26.91 2.97 17.57
N SER A 567 -26.97 2.34 18.75
CA SER A 567 -27.10 3.01 20.04
C SER A 567 -25.77 3.09 20.77
N THR A 568 -24.90 2.09 20.56
CA THR A 568 -23.60 2.00 21.22
C THR A 568 -22.54 1.47 20.25
N PRO A 569 -21.33 2.07 20.21
CA PRO A 569 -20.25 1.58 19.36
C PRO A 569 -19.94 0.13 19.66
N ARG A 570 -19.85 -0.71 18.62
CA ARG A 570 -19.48 -2.11 18.78
C ARG A 570 -18.07 -2.23 19.32
N ARG A 571 -17.90 -3.00 20.40
CA ARG A 571 -16.59 -3.29 21.01
C ARG A 571 -16.36 -4.77 21.02
N GLN A 572 -15.09 -5.14 20.91
CA GLN A 572 -14.65 -6.51 20.88
C GLN A 572 -13.54 -6.73 21.91
N ILE A 573 -13.72 -7.76 22.72
CA ILE A 573 -12.72 -8.24 23.69
C ILE A 573 -12.36 -9.68 23.31
N TYR A 574 -11.07 -9.98 23.24
CA TYR A 574 -10.57 -11.31 22.98
C TYR A 574 -10.05 -11.94 24.26
N MET A 575 -10.58 -13.10 24.63
CA MET A 575 -9.96 -13.99 25.59
C MET A 575 -9.12 -15.02 24.83
N SER A 576 -7.86 -15.16 25.20
CA SER A 576 -6.96 -16.17 24.63
C SER A 576 -6.40 -17.05 25.74
N ASN A 577 -6.38 -18.36 25.55
CA ASN A 577 -5.65 -19.30 26.39
C ASN A 577 -4.64 -20.06 25.53
N SER A 578 -3.43 -20.26 26.06
CA SER A 578 -2.38 -21.11 25.52
C SER A 578 -1.89 -22.04 26.62
N THR A 579 -2.12 -23.34 26.48
CA THR A 579 -1.63 -24.37 27.40
C THR A 579 -0.55 -25.20 26.71
N THR A 580 0.62 -25.29 27.32
CA THR A 580 1.79 -26.00 26.81
C THR A 580 2.08 -27.21 27.71
N PHE A 581 2.31 -28.35 27.08
CA PHE A 581 2.80 -29.57 27.68
C PHE A 581 4.15 -29.93 27.08
N ASP A 582 5.05 -30.46 27.88
CA ASP A 582 6.37 -30.96 27.47
C ASP A 582 6.55 -32.43 27.90
N ASP A 583 7.77 -32.97 27.76
CA ASP A 583 8.08 -34.35 28.14
C ASP A 583 7.87 -34.65 29.65
N GLN A 584 7.79 -33.62 30.50
CA GLN A 584 7.49 -33.76 31.94
C GLN A 584 6.00 -33.57 32.28
N GLY A 585 5.15 -33.32 31.28
CA GLY A 585 3.71 -33.14 31.43
C GLY A 585 3.30 -31.67 31.29
N PHE A 586 2.54 -31.13 32.23
CA PHE A 586 2.10 -29.73 32.18
C PHE A 586 3.30 -28.79 32.34
N ALA A 587 3.56 -27.96 31.33
CA ALA A 587 4.70 -27.03 31.33
C ALA A 587 4.27 -25.61 31.69
N SER A 588 3.24 -25.09 31.03
CA SER A 588 2.71 -23.75 31.30
C SER A 588 1.28 -23.53 30.80
N ASN A 589 0.60 -22.55 31.38
CA ASN A 589 -0.69 -22.03 30.91
C ASN A 589 -0.61 -20.50 30.88
N ASN A 590 -1.04 -19.87 29.80
CA ASN A 590 -1.14 -18.43 29.67
C ASN A 590 -2.56 -18.06 29.26
N THR A 591 -3.27 -17.33 30.12
CA THR A 591 -4.62 -16.82 29.86
C THR A 591 -4.58 -15.30 29.78
N GLY A 592 -5.05 -14.73 28.68
CA GLY A 592 -5.05 -13.30 28.43
C GLY A 592 -6.41 -12.76 28.02
N LEU A 593 -6.65 -11.49 28.32
CA LEU A 593 -7.75 -10.66 27.84
C LEU A 593 -7.17 -9.45 27.13
N SER A 594 -7.66 -9.13 25.93
CA SER A 594 -7.21 -7.96 25.18
C SER A 594 -8.37 -7.29 24.45
N GLY A 595 -8.22 -6.01 24.13
CA GLY A 595 -9.23 -5.26 23.40
C GLY A 595 -8.80 -3.83 23.08
N THR A 596 -9.70 -3.09 22.42
CA THR A 596 -9.49 -1.70 22.01
C THR A 596 -10.57 -0.79 22.59
N VAL A 597 -10.17 0.35 23.17
CA VAL A 597 -11.05 1.33 23.81
C VAL A 597 -10.72 2.76 23.39
N GLY A 598 -11.62 3.69 23.71
CA GLY A 598 -11.51 5.12 23.39
C GLY A 598 -12.44 5.53 22.25
N SER A 599 -12.77 6.82 22.18
CA SER A 599 -13.67 7.37 21.14
C SER A 599 -13.09 7.30 19.72
N ARG A 600 -11.77 7.19 19.60
CA ARG A 600 -11.01 7.12 18.34
C ARG A 600 -10.27 5.79 18.19
N ASP A 601 -10.64 4.77 18.96
CA ASP A 601 -10.00 3.45 18.98
C ASP A 601 -8.48 3.53 19.26
N GLN A 602 -8.10 4.48 20.11
CA GLN A 602 -6.70 4.89 20.31
C GLN A 602 -5.98 4.12 21.42
N PHE A 603 -6.66 3.31 22.22
CA PHE A 603 -6.05 2.54 23.31
C PHE A 603 -6.22 1.04 23.09
N ASN A 604 -5.13 0.31 22.91
CA ASN A 604 -5.13 -1.15 22.95
C ASN A 604 -4.62 -1.61 24.31
N TYR A 605 -5.32 -2.53 24.95
CA TYR A 605 -4.91 -3.06 26.26
C TYR A 605 -4.84 -4.58 26.24
N GLY A 606 -3.99 -5.12 27.10
CA GLY A 606 -3.89 -6.55 27.36
C GLY A 606 -3.63 -6.81 28.83
N VAL A 607 -4.23 -7.87 29.37
CA VAL A 607 -3.97 -8.38 30.72
C VAL A 607 -3.78 -9.87 30.59
N ASN A 608 -2.73 -10.43 31.19
CA ASN A 608 -2.43 -11.84 31.11
C ASN A 608 -2.05 -12.43 32.47
N LEU A 609 -2.42 -13.68 32.68
CA LEU A 609 -2.04 -14.53 33.81
C LEU A 609 -1.37 -15.76 33.24
N SER A 610 -0.09 -15.96 33.56
CA SER A 610 0.66 -17.14 33.14
C SER A 610 1.16 -17.92 34.33
N HIS A 611 0.95 -19.23 34.33
CA HIS A 611 1.48 -20.15 35.32
C HIS A 611 2.47 -21.10 34.64
N GLN A 612 3.67 -21.23 35.20
CA GLN A 612 4.73 -22.10 34.71
C GLN A 612 5.06 -23.14 35.78
N HIS A 613 5.10 -24.41 35.37
CA HIS A 613 5.34 -25.54 36.27
C HIS A 613 6.77 -25.53 36.81
N GLN A 614 7.75 -25.28 35.94
CA GLN A 614 9.14 -25.11 36.33
C GLN A 614 9.27 -23.85 37.21
N GLY A 615 9.71 -24.05 38.46
CA GLY A 615 9.78 -22.98 39.47
C GLY A 615 8.44 -22.67 40.17
N ASN A 616 7.35 -23.35 39.79
CA ASN A 616 5.99 -23.13 40.31
C ASN A 616 5.62 -21.64 40.37
N GLU A 617 5.72 -20.98 39.22
CA GLU A 617 5.70 -19.54 39.13
C GLU A 617 4.41 -19.04 38.46
N THR A 618 3.71 -18.13 39.12
CA THR A 618 2.57 -17.43 38.53
C THR A 618 2.94 -15.98 38.29
N THR A 619 2.84 -15.55 37.03
CA THR A 619 3.08 -14.18 36.59
C THR A 619 1.76 -13.53 36.20
N ALA A 620 1.51 -12.33 36.71
CA ALA A 620 0.46 -11.45 36.24
C ALA A 620 1.09 -10.30 35.44
N GLY A 621 0.56 -10.02 34.26
CA GLY A 621 1.03 -8.98 33.36
C GLY A 621 -0.10 -8.11 32.84
N ALA A 622 0.22 -6.87 32.50
CA ALA A 622 -0.65 -5.96 31.79
C ALA A 622 0.17 -5.11 30.81
N ASN A 623 -0.42 -4.78 29.67
CA ASN A 623 0.16 -3.89 28.67
C ASN A 623 -0.90 -2.91 28.16
N LEU A 624 -0.43 -1.72 27.78
CA LEU A 624 -1.24 -0.63 27.23
C LEU A 624 -0.47 0.00 26.07
N THR A 625 -1.12 0.14 24.93
CA THR A 625 -0.65 0.90 23.76
C THR A 625 -1.58 2.07 23.53
N TRP A 626 -1.05 3.28 23.56
CA TRP A 626 -1.76 4.51 23.23
C TRP A 626 -1.26 5.04 21.88
N ASN A 627 -2.13 5.00 20.87
CA ASN A 627 -1.91 5.62 19.57
C ASN A 627 -2.36 7.10 19.62
N ALA A 628 -1.52 7.99 20.12
CA ALA A 628 -1.78 9.42 20.01
C ALA A 628 -1.53 9.89 18.56
N PRO A 629 -2.14 11.00 18.09
CA PRO A 629 -1.92 11.49 16.73
C PRO A 629 -0.46 11.78 16.37
N VAL A 630 0.37 12.08 17.38
CA VAL A 630 1.78 12.51 17.22
C VAL A 630 2.81 11.45 17.64
N ALA A 631 2.40 10.39 18.35
CA ALA A 631 3.28 9.33 18.82
C ALA A 631 2.48 8.09 19.26
N THR A 632 3.05 6.90 19.12
CA THR A 632 2.55 5.68 19.76
C THR A 632 3.38 5.37 21.01
N VAL A 633 2.71 5.31 22.16
CA VAL A 633 3.31 5.01 23.47
C VAL A 633 2.88 3.61 23.90
N ASN A 634 3.82 2.76 24.30
CA ASN A 634 3.55 1.45 24.88
C ASN A 634 4.07 1.39 26.31
N GLY A 635 3.30 0.78 27.21
CA GLY A 635 3.71 0.45 28.57
C GLY A 635 3.36 -1.01 28.86
N SER A 636 4.21 -1.70 29.60
CA SER A 636 3.97 -3.06 30.06
C SER A 636 4.53 -3.25 31.46
N TYR A 637 3.82 -4.00 32.29
CA TYR A 637 4.27 -4.40 33.61
C TYR A 637 3.94 -5.86 33.81
N SER A 638 4.86 -6.66 34.35
CA SER A 638 4.52 -7.97 34.87
C SER A 638 5.30 -8.30 36.13
N GLN A 639 4.68 -9.13 36.95
CA GLN A 639 5.19 -9.49 38.25
C GLN A 639 4.90 -10.96 38.55
N SER A 640 5.90 -11.62 39.11
CA SER A 640 5.81 -12.98 39.60
C SER A 640 6.31 -13.08 41.05
N SER A 641 6.45 -14.32 41.53
CA SER A 641 7.10 -14.60 42.82
C SER A 641 8.62 -14.40 42.77
N THR A 642 9.25 -14.43 41.58
CA THR A 642 10.72 -14.42 41.41
C THR A 642 11.24 -13.12 40.78
N TYR A 643 10.42 -12.41 40.01
CA TYR A 643 10.82 -11.17 39.36
C TYR A 643 9.71 -10.12 39.26
N ARG A 644 10.14 -8.88 38.97
CA ARG A 644 9.28 -7.77 38.55
C ARG A 644 9.89 -7.13 37.32
N GLN A 645 9.09 -6.91 36.28
CA GLN A 645 9.56 -6.24 35.07
C GLN A 645 8.60 -5.15 34.64
N ALA A 646 9.17 -4.07 34.13
CA ALA A 646 8.48 -2.93 33.59
C ALA A 646 9.16 -2.51 32.30
N GLY A 647 8.35 -2.25 31.27
CA GLY A 647 8.80 -1.77 29.98
C GLY A 647 7.98 -0.56 29.56
N ALA A 648 8.64 0.41 28.94
CA ALA A 648 7.99 1.53 28.28
C ALA A 648 8.67 1.78 26.94
N SER A 649 7.91 2.07 25.89
CA SER A 649 8.45 2.53 24.63
C SER A 649 7.62 3.65 24.03
N VAL A 650 8.28 4.51 23.27
CA VAL A 650 7.65 5.58 22.50
C VAL A 650 8.18 5.49 21.08
N SER A 651 7.27 5.54 20.12
CA SER A 651 7.59 5.58 18.70
C SER A 651 6.82 6.69 18.01
N GLY A 652 7.39 7.23 16.95
CA GLY A 652 6.78 8.30 16.18
C GLY A 652 7.65 8.70 15.00
N GLY A 653 7.28 9.80 14.37
CA GLY A 653 8.00 10.38 13.26
C GLY A 653 7.95 11.90 13.29
N ILE A 654 9.00 12.50 12.75
CA ILE A 654 9.13 13.93 12.52
C ILE A 654 9.36 14.09 11.01
N VAL A 655 8.62 15.00 10.40
CA VAL A 655 8.87 15.45 9.02
C VAL A 655 9.03 16.96 9.00
N ALA A 656 10.04 17.43 8.28
CA ALA A 656 10.36 18.83 8.07
C ALA A 656 10.47 19.09 6.56
N TRP A 657 9.71 20.06 6.08
CA TRP A 657 9.73 20.50 4.68
C TRP A 657 9.50 22.01 4.59
N SER A 658 9.41 22.55 3.37
CA SER A 658 9.21 24.00 3.15
C SER A 658 7.95 24.57 3.83
N GLY A 659 6.93 23.73 4.09
CA GLY A 659 5.70 24.12 4.77
C GLY A 659 5.74 24.00 6.30
N GLY A 660 6.85 23.58 6.89
CA GLY A 660 7.05 23.51 8.34
C GLY A 660 7.48 22.15 8.84
N VAL A 661 7.20 21.89 10.12
CA VAL A 661 7.51 20.63 10.82
C VAL A 661 6.22 20.02 11.35
N ASN A 662 6.04 18.72 11.15
CA ASN A 662 4.91 17.99 11.72
C ASN A 662 5.38 16.69 12.37
N LEU A 663 4.64 16.27 13.39
CA LEU A 663 4.82 15.00 14.07
C LEU A 663 3.83 13.98 13.50
N ALA A 664 4.22 12.71 13.54
CA ALA A 664 3.41 11.59 13.12
C ALA A 664 3.50 10.48 14.15
N ASN A 665 2.38 9.83 14.45
CA ASN A 665 2.36 8.64 15.29
C ASN A 665 3.19 7.47 14.73
N ARG A 666 3.29 7.39 13.41
CA ARG A 666 4.12 6.43 12.67
C ARG A 666 4.55 7.05 11.35
N LEU A 667 5.74 6.65 10.89
CA LEU A 667 6.29 7.07 9.61
C LEU A 667 6.91 5.85 8.91
N SER A 668 6.74 5.79 7.58
CA SER A 668 7.30 4.78 6.68
C SER A 668 8.30 5.43 5.69
N GLU A 669 8.89 4.64 4.79
CA GLU A 669 9.79 5.18 3.76
C GLU A 669 9.07 6.07 2.74
N THR A 670 7.81 5.77 2.40
CA THR A 670 7.02 6.50 1.38
C THR A 670 5.72 6.97 2.01
N PHE A 671 5.50 8.27 2.07
CA PHE A 671 4.37 8.82 2.80
C PHE A 671 3.88 10.15 2.20
N ALA A 672 2.65 10.51 2.54
CA ALA A 672 2.03 11.78 2.15
C ALA A 672 1.98 12.73 3.35
N VAL A 673 2.28 14.01 3.11
CA VAL A 673 1.94 15.12 3.99
C VAL A 673 0.67 15.74 3.41
N MET A 674 -0.46 15.54 4.10
CA MET A 674 -1.73 16.14 3.71
C MET A 674 -1.90 17.47 4.41
N ASN A 675 -2.17 18.51 3.64
CA ASN A 675 -2.34 19.88 4.11
C ASN A 675 -3.74 20.36 3.76
N ALA A 676 -4.57 20.58 4.77
CA ALA A 676 -5.93 21.10 4.67
C ALA A 676 -6.09 22.30 5.61
N PRO A 677 -5.60 23.50 5.22
CA PRO A 677 -5.53 24.65 6.11
C PRO A 677 -6.86 24.97 6.80
N GLY A 678 -6.85 25.17 8.12
CA GLY A 678 -8.06 25.48 8.90
C GLY A 678 -8.93 24.27 9.28
N ILE A 679 -8.63 23.06 8.79
CA ILE A 679 -9.35 21.83 9.12
C ILE A 679 -8.58 21.06 10.20
N LYS A 680 -8.93 21.24 11.48
CA LYS A 680 -8.37 20.48 12.61
C LYS A 680 -9.13 19.18 12.87
N ASP A 681 -8.50 18.19 13.49
CA ASP A 681 -9.15 16.96 13.97
C ASP A 681 -9.87 16.09 12.90
N ALA A 682 -9.60 16.32 11.60
CA ALA A 682 -10.16 15.48 10.53
C ALA A 682 -9.45 14.14 10.46
N TYR A 683 -10.21 13.05 10.29
CA TYR A 683 -9.70 11.69 10.19
C TYR A 683 -9.18 11.40 8.79
N ILE A 684 -8.26 10.45 8.65
CA ILE A 684 -7.67 10.08 7.35
C ILE A 684 -7.95 8.63 7.04
N ASN A 685 -8.50 8.34 5.86
CA ASN A 685 -8.71 6.97 5.35
C ASN A 685 -9.31 6.01 6.42
N GLY A 686 -10.25 6.51 7.23
CA GLY A 686 -10.92 5.74 8.31
C GLY A 686 -10.10 5.53 9.60
N GLN A 687 -8.85 6.01 9.68
CA GLN A 687 -8.01 5.89 10.88
C GLN A 687 -8.35 6.99 11.91
N LYS A 688 -9.34 6.74 12.76
CA LYS A 688 -9.86 7.73 13.73
C LYS A 688 -8.79 8.28 14.70
N TYR A 689 -7.79 7.49 15.08
CA TYR A 689 -6.72 7.94 15.98
C TYR A 689 -5.68 8.87 15.30
N ARG A 690 -5.73 9.00 13.97
CA ARG A 690 -4.82 9.84 13.19
C ARG A 690 -5.58 11.02 12.62
N THR A 691 -5.24 12.22 13.08
CA THR A 691 -6.02 13.42 12.78
C THR A 691 -5.16 14.60 12.36
N THR A 692 -5.75 15.54 11.61
CA THR A 692 -5.11 16.83 11.32
C THR A 692 -4.82 17.62 12.58
N ASN A 693 -3.64 18.26 12.60
CA ASN A 693 -3.23 19.13 13.69
C ASN A 693 -3.96 20.50 13.60
N ARG A 694 -3.62 21.44 14.49
CA ARG A 694 -4.23 22.78 14.52
C ARG A 694 -4.00 23.61 13.24
N ASN A 695 -2.96 23.30 12.48
CA ASN A 695 -2.65 23.96 11.22
C ASN A 695 -3.30 23.24 10.03
N GLY A 696 -4.06 22.16 10.27
CA GLY A 696 -4.67 21.37 9.23
C GLY A 696 -3.75 20.37 8.54
N VAL A 697 -2.61 20.04 9.17
CA VAL A 697 -1.61 19.15 8.57
C VAL A 697 -1.61 17.79 9.24
N VAL A 698 -1.48 16.73 8.44
CA VAL A 698 -1.29 15.36 8.92
C VAL A 698 -0.42 14.55 7.98
N VAL A 699 0.27 13.56 8.54
CA VAL A 699 1.12 12.64 7.80
C VAL A 699 0.45 11.29 7.66
N TYR A 700 0.44 10.73 6.45
CA TYR A 700 -0.10 9.40 6.15
C TYR A 700 0.98 8.51 5.54
N ASP A 701 1.34 7.46 6.25
CA ASP A 701 2.45 6.55 5.92
C ASP A 701 2.04 5.28 5.17
N GLY A 702 0.75 5.15 4.80
CA GLY A 702 0.19 3.99 4.11
C GLY A 702 0.28 4.05 2.58
N MET A 703 1.27 4.76 2.02
CA MET A 703 1.40 4.92 0.57
C MET A 703 2.06 3.70 -0.07
N THR A 704 1.50 3.24 -1.19
CA THR A 704 2.09 2.21 -2.06
C THR A 704 2.84 2.88 -3.21
N PRO A 705 4.17 2.66 -3.36
CA PRO A 705 4.94 3.21 -4.47
C PRO A 705 4.42 2.78 -5.85
N TYR A 706 4.51 3.66 -6.84
CA TYR A 706 4.19 3.43 -8.25
C TYR A 706 2.73 3.00 -8.51
N ARG A 707 1.82 3.30 -7.56
CA ARG A 707 0.41 2.95 -7.60
C ARG A 707 -0.46 4.15 -7.31
N GLU A 708 -1.72 4.07 -7.72
CA GLU A 708 -2.74 5.03 -7.31
C GLU A 708 -2.99 4.90 -5.80
N ASN A 709 -2.84 6.00 -5.07
CA ASN A 709 -3.16 6.08 -3.65
C ASN A 709 -4.30 7.08 -3.46
N HIS A 710 -5.42 6.61 -2.94
CA HIS A 710 -6.54 7.48 -2.58
C HIS A 710 -6.36 8.03 -1.16
N LEU A 711 -6.44 9.34 -1.05
CA LEU A 711 -6.22 10.09 0.18
C LEU A 711 -7.49 10.85 0.48
N MET A 712 -8.13 10.49 1.59
CA MET A 712 -9.42 11.04 1.98
C MET A 712 -9.33 11.64 3.38
N LEU A 713 -9.89 12.84 3.52
CA LEU A 713 -10.12 13.50 4.81
C LEU A 713 -11.59 13.41 5.18
N ASP A 714 -11.86 13.00 6.41
CA ASP A 714 -13.21 12.95 6.97
C ASP A 714 -13.35 14.00 8.08
N VAL A 715 -14.25 14.96 7.84
CA VAL A 715 -14.53 16.10 8.72
C VAL A 715 -15.78 15.89 9.60
N SER A 716 -16.42 14.72 9.55
CA SER A 716 -17.68 14.44 10.25
C SER A 716 -17.63 14.58 11.78
N GLN A 717 -16.43 14.49 12.36
CA GLN A 717 -16.17 14.63 13.79
C GLN A 717 -15.17 15.77 14.08
N SER A 718 -15.02 16.69 13.13
CA SER A 718 -14.17 17.87 13.25
C SER A 718 -14.96 19.07 13.76
N ASP A 719 -14.45 19.76 14.77
CA ASP A 719 -15.00 21.04 15.23
C ASP A 719 -14.48 22.23 14.38
N SER A 720 -14.14 22.01 13.11
CA SER A 720 -13.63 23.07 12.23
C SER A 720 -14.76 23.86 11.61
N GLU A 721 -14.67 25.18 11.71
CA GLU A 721 -15.58 26.09 10.99
C GLU A 721 -15.18 26.26 9.52
N ALA A 722 -13.96 25.86 9.14
CA ALA A 722 -13.51 25.87 7.75
C ALA A 722 -14.21 24.78 6.93
N GLU A 723 -14.48 25.08 5.67
CA GLU A 723 -15.04 24.11 4.73
C GLU A 723 -13.94 23.46 3.90
N LEU A 724 -14.07 22.16 3.68
CA LEU A 724 -13.20 21.37 2.83
C LEU A 724 -13.81 21.25 1.44
N ARG A 725 -13.15 21.83 0.43
CA ARG A 725 -13.59 21.80 -0.97
C ARG A 725 -13.07 20.53 -1.65
N GLY A 726 -13.88 19.47 -1.55
CA GLY A 726 -13.50 18.14 -1.99
C GLY A 726 -12.63 17.44 -0.96
N ASN A 727 -13.03 16.23 -0.58
CA ASN A 727 -12.43 15.50 0.53
C ASN A 727 -11.56 14.32 0.10
N ARG A 728 -11.31 14.17 -1.21
CA ARG A 728 -10.49 13.10 -1.80
C ARG A 728 -9.46 13.68 -2.77
N LYS A 729 -8.25 13.14 -2.72
CA LYS A 729 -7.16 13.37 -3.69
C LYS A 729 -6.51 12.04 -4.06
N ILE A 730 -5.82 12.00 -5.21
CA ILE A 730 -5.08 10.83 -5.70
C ILE A 730 -3.61 11.23 -5.84
N ALA A 731 -2.70 10.33 -5.48
CA ALA A 731 -1.26 10.53 -5.69
C ALA A 731 -0.56 9.21 -6.04
N ALA A 732 0.53 9.30 -6.80
CA ALA A 732 1.30 8.13 -7.25
C ALA A 732 2.82 8.31 -6.99
N PRO A 733 3.33 7.99 -5.79
CA PRO A 733 4.71 8.30 -5.42
C PRO A 733 5.74 7.36 -6.03
N TYR A 734 6.94 7.85 -6.32
CA TYR A 734 8.15 7.00 -6.34
C TYR A 734 8.36 6.34 -4.97
N ARG A 735 9.04 5.20 -4.93
CA ARG A 735 9.54 4.65 -3.67
C ARG A 735 10.40 5.70 -2.95
N GLY A 736 10.21 5.84 -1.64
CA GLY A 736 10.95 6.79 -0.79
C GLY A 736 10.44 8.23 -0.86
N ALA A 737 9.40 8.52 -1.66
CA ALA A 737 8.93 9.89 -1.87
C ALA A 737 8.14 10.41 -0.67
N VAL A 738 8.29 11.71 -0.40
CA VAL A 738 7.43 12.49 0.51
C VAL A 738 6.50 13.32 -0.36
N VAL A 739 5.23 12.93 -0.48
CA VAL A 739 4.28 13.64 -1.37
C VAL A 739 3.53 14.69 -0.57
N LEU A 740 3.49 15.94 -1.06
CA LEU A 740 2.65 16.99 -0.47
C LEU A 740 1.29 16.99 -1.18
N VAL A 741 0.22 16.79 -0.42
CA VAL A 741 -1.14 16.74 -0.95
C VAL A 741 -1.93 17.88 -0.34
N ASN A 742 -2.24 18.88 -1.15
CA ASN A 742 -3.00 20.04 -0.72
C ASN A 742 -4.49 19.80 -0.95
N PHE A 743 -5.28 19.97 0.10
CA PHE A 743 -6.72 20.05 0.04
C PHE A 743 -7.13 21.51 0.09
N ASP A 744 -8.07 21.86 -0.80
CA ASP A 744 -8.57 23.22 -0.93
C ASP A 744 -9.56 23.48 0.20
N THR A 745 -9.37 24.58 0.94
CA THR A 745 -10.22 24.91 2.10
C THR A 745 -10.72 26.34 2.04
N ASP A 746 -11.98 26.54 2.44
CA ASP A 746 -12.54 27.86 2.69
C ASP A 746 -12.49 28.13 4.20
N GLN A 747 -11.47 28.89 4.62
CA GLN A 747 -11.24 29.19 6.03
C GLN A 747 -12.19 30.26 6.59
N ARG A 748 -13.05 30.84 5.75
CA ARG A 748 -13.98 31.88 6.18
C ARG A 748 -15.05 31.29 7.10
N LYS A 749 -15.30 31.95 8.23
CA LYS A 749 -16.33 31.53 9.18
C LYS A 749 -17.72 31.57 8.53
N PRO A 750 -18.53 30.50 8.66
CA PRO A 750 -19.91 30.51 8.21
C PRO A 750 -20.77 31.36 9.16
N TRP A 751 -21.72 32.09 8.60
CA TRP A 751 -22.73 32.85 9.33
C TRP A 751 -24.11 32.57 8.73
N PHE A 752 -25.09 32.38 9.61
CA PHE A 752 -26.49 32.18 9.24
C PHE A 752 -27.32 33.38 9.69
N ILE A 753 -27.75 34.19 8.72
CA ILE A 753 -28.37 35.49 8.99
C ILE A 753 -29.78 35.45 8.43
N LYS A 754 -30.78 35.60 9.30
CA LYS A 754 -32.15 35.74 8.83
C LYS A 754 -32.41 37.20 8.46
N ALA A 755 -32.79 37.49 7.22
CA ALA A 755 -33.13 38.84 6.80
C ALA A 755 -34.43 38.85 5.99
N LEU A 756 -35.19 39.93 6.06
CA LEU A 756 -36.42 40.14 5.28
C LEU A 756 -36.33 41.46 4.53
N ARG A 757 -37.08 41.61 3.44
CA ARG A 757 -37.25 42.89 2.75
C ARG A 757 -37.95 43.90 3.66
N ALA A 758 -37.81 45.19 3.36
CA ALA A 758 -38.46 46.27 4.11
C ALA A 758 -40.00 46.15 4.19
N ASP A 759 -40.63 45.47 3.24
CA ASP A 759 -42.07 45.17 3.19
C ASP A 759 -42.47 43.89 3.98
N GLY A 760 -41.51 43.22 4.62
CA GLY A 760 -41.69 41.98 5.36
C GLY A 760 -41.66 40.71 4.51
N GLN A 761 -41.48 40.81 3.19
CA GLN A 761 -41.37 39.64 2.31
C GLN A 761 -40.00 38.96 2.43
N PRO A 762 -39.90 37.64 2.17
CA PRO A 762 -38.63 36.95 2.14
C PRO A 762 -37.74 37.42 0.99
N LEU A 763 -36.44 37.28 1.16
CA LEU A 763 -35.44 37.39 0.10
C LEU A 763 -35.55 36.19 -0.84
N THR A 764 -35.21 36.42 -2.10
CA THR A 764 -35.25 35.40 -3.14
C THR A 764 -34.16 34.36 -2.91
N PHE A 765 -34.55 33.10 -2.75
CA PHE A 765 -33.62 31.98 -2.60
C PHE A 765 -32.67 31.87 -3.80
N GLY A 766 -31.45 31.37 -3.57
CA GLY A 766 -30.43 31.12 -4.60
C GLY A 766 -29.70 32.37 -5.09
N TYR A 767 -30.10 33.57 -4.66
CA TYR A 767 -29.42 34.80 -5.02
C TYR A 767 -28.10 34.93 -4.25
N GLU A 768 -27.08 35.44 -4.95
CA GLU A 768 -25.75 35.66 -4.39
C GLU A 768 -25.78 36.85 -3.40
N VAL A 769 -24.99 36.71 -2.35
CA VAL A 769 -24.75 37.77 -1.37
C VAL A 769 -23.37 38.33 -1.62
N ASN A 770 -23.30 39.62 -1.95
CA ASN A 770 -22.05 40.28 -2.28
C ASN A 770 -21.58 41.21 -1.15
N ASP A 771 -20.26 41.30 -0.95
CA ASP A 771 -19.66 42.30 -0.08
C ASP A 771 -19.72 43.71 -0.73
N ILE A 772 -19.24 44.72 0.01
CA ILE A 772 -19.17 46.11 -0.46
C ILE A 772 -18.23 46.32 -1.67
N HIS A 773 -17.39 45.34 -1.97
CA HIS A 773 -16.45 45.34 -3.09
C HIS A 773 -16.99 44.56 -4.31
N GLY A 774 -18.19 43.98 -4.19
CA GLY A 774 -18.83 43.21 -5.24
C GLY A 774 -18.37 41.74 -5.32
N HIS A 775 -17.63 41.23 -4.34
CA HIS A 775 -17.29 39.81 -4.28
C HIS A 775 -18.43 38.98 -3.70
N ASN A 776 -18.73 37.85 -4.30
CA ASN A 776 -19.66 36.87 -3.73
C ASN A 776 -19.06 36.25 -2.46
N ILE A 777 -19.78 36.41 -1.35
CA ILE A 777 -19.42 35.87 -0.04
C ILE A 777 -20.44 34.84 0.48
N GLY A 778 -21.47 34.52 -0.30
CA GLY A 778 -22.54 33.64 0.14
C GLY A 778 -23.77 33.63 -0.74
N VAL A 779 -24.83 32.99 -0.25
CA VAL A 779 -26.08 32.81 -0.96
C VAL A 779 -27.28 32.93 -0.02
N VAL A 780 -28.43 33.31 -0.57
CA VAL A 780 -29.71 33.26 0.14
C VAL A 780 -30.22 31.81 0.14
N GLY A 781 -30.22 31.17 1.30
CA GLY A 781 -30.80 29.87 1.57
C GLY A 781 -32.31 29.91 1.84
N GLN A 782 -32.90 28.75 2.11
CA GLN A 782 -34.35 28.61 2.27
C GLN A 782 -34.85 29.39 3.50
N GLY A 783 -36.09 29.88 3.44
CA GLY A 783 -36.68 30.64 4.55
C GLY A 783 -36.06 32.02 4.78
N SER A 784 -35.43 32.61 3.75
CA SER A 784 -34.79 33.93 3.81
C SER A 784 -33.60 33.98 4.78
N GLN A 785 -32.85 32.88 4.87
CA GLN A 785 -31.61 32.80 5.62
C GLN A 785 -30.43 32.98 4.68
N LEU A 786 -29.66 34.05 4.85
CA LEU A 786 -28.39 34.20 4.18
C LEU A 786 -27.38 33.25 4.84
N PHE A 787 -26.70 32.47 4.00
CA PHE A 787 -25.49 31.77 4.38
C PHE A 787 -24.32 32.52 3.77
N ILE A 788 -23.53 33.19 4.60
CA ILE A 788 -22.32 33.88 4.17
C ILE A 788 -21.10 33.29 4.85
N ARG A 789 -19.95 33.35 4.18
CA ARG A 789 -18.66 33.03 4.80
C ARG A 789 -17.78 34.27 4.83
N THR A 790 -17.41 34.71 6.03
CA THR A 790 -16.49 35.85 6.21
C THR A 790 -15.75 35.78 7.54
N ASN A 791 -14.49 36.23 7.54
CA ASN A 791 -13.66 36.34 8.74
C ASN A 791 -13.81 37.69 9.43
N GLU A 792 -14.04 38.74 8.66
CA GLU A 792 -14.32 40.09 9.15
C GLU A 792 -15.79 40.37 8.92
N ILE A 793 -16.47 40.92 9.93
CA ILE A 793 -17.88 41.27 9.79
C ILE A 793 -17.97 42.44 8.80
N PRO A 794 -18.57 42.25 7.62
CA PRO A 794 -18.73 43.34 6.67
C PRO A 794 -19.65 44.40 7.30
N PRO A 795 -19.44 45.70 7.05
CA PRO A 795 -20.35 46.74 7.54
C PRO A 795 -21.73 46.58 6.90
N SER A 796 -21.78 46.10 5.66
CA SER A 796 -23.01 45.75 4.97
C SER A 796 -22.77 44.72 3.87
N VAL A 797 -23.84 44.06 3.45
CA VAL A 797 -23.87 43.17 2.28
C VAL A 797 -24.99 43.57 1.35
N ASN A 798 -24.76 43.34 0.06
CA ASN A 798 -25.74 43.60 -0.99
C ASN A 798 -26.35 42.28 -1.47
N VAL A 799 -27.67 42.25 -1.58
CA VAL A 799 -28.43 41.12 -2.11
C VAL A 799 -29.33 41.63 -3.22
N ALA A 800 -29.26 41.01 -4.39
CA ALA A 800 -30.20 41.32 -5.45
C ALA A 800 -31.64 40.94 -5.02
N ILE A 801 -32.61 41.80 -5.33
CA ILE A 801 -34.04 41.51 -5.19
C ILE A 801 -34.58 40.98 -6.51
N ASP A 802 -34.14 41.59 -7.61
CA ASP A 802 -34.50 41.23 -8.98
C ASP A 802 -33.30 41.55 -9.89
N LYS A 803 -32.63 40.50 -10.39
CA LYS A 803 -31.46 40.65 -11.29
C LYS A 803 -31.84 41.22 -12.66
N GLN A 804 -33.07 41.02 -13.16
CA GLN A 804 -33.49 41.56 -14.46
C GLN A 804 -33.75 43.05 -14.41
N GLN A 805 -34.29 43.54 -13.30
CA GLN A 805 -34.55 44.96 -13.09
C GLN A 805 -33.34 45.70 -12.49
N GLY A 806 -32.26 44.99 -12.15
CA GLY A 806 -31.09 45.56 -11.48
C GLY A 806 -31.38 46.07 -10.07
N LEU A 807 -32.41 45.53 -9.41
CA LEU A 807 -32.80 45.93 -8.07
C LEU A 807 -32.02 45.12 -7.03
N SER A 808 -31.45 45.81 -6.05
CA SER A 808 -30.77 45.20 -4.91
C SER A 808 -31.14 45.90 -3.62
N CYS A 809 -31.06 45.20 -2.50
CA CYS A 809 -31.16 45.79 -1.17
C CYS A 809 -29.87 45.56 -0.38
N THR A 810 -29.67 46.40 0.63
CA THR A 810 -28.49 46.37 1.49
C THR A 810 -28.89 45.97 2.89
N ILE A 811 -28.17 45.00 3.46
CA ILE A 811 -28.29 44.60 4.86
C ILE A 811 -27.09 45.17 5.58
N THR A 812 -27.33 45.98 6.61
CA THR A 812 -26.25 46.60 7.40
C THR A 812 -26.06 45.84 8.71
N PHE A 813 -24.80 45.53 9.03
CA PHE A 813 -24.42 44.86 10.26
C PHE A 813 -23.85 45.85 11.27
N GLY A 814 -23.93 45.49 12.56
CA GLY A 814 -23.26 46.22 13.62
C GLY A 814 -21.78 45.84 13.72
N LYS A 815 -21.18 46.01 14.90
CA LYS A 815 -19.84 45.46 15.20
C LYS A 815 -19.82 43.93 15.32
N GLU A 816 -20.99 43.32 15.47
CA GLU A 816 -21.21 41.88 15.63
C GLU A 816 -22.38 41.44 14.73
N ILE A 817 -22.33 40.22 14.20
CA ILE A 817 -23.46 39.54 13.55
C ILE A 817 -24.16 38.72 14.62
N ASP A 818 -25.36 39.15 15.02
CA ASP A 818 -26.27 38.38 15.88
C ASP A 818 -27.16 37.47 15.01
N GLU A 819 -26.88 36.17 14.97
CA GLU A 819 -27.64 35.17 14.20
C GLU A 819 -29.07 34.95 14.73
N SER A 820 -29.38 35.39 15.96
CA SER A 820 -30.73 35.30 16.53
C SER A 820 -31.64 36.42 16.08
N ARG A 821 -31.09 37.48 15.47
CA ARG A 821 -31.81 38.67 15.05
C ARG A 821 -32.33 38.54 13.61
N ASN A 822 -33.54 39.03 13.37
CA ASN A 822 -34.03 39.28 12.01
C ASN A 822 -33.52 40.63 11.51
N TYR A 823 -32.72 40.61 10.45
CA TYR A 823 -32.24 41.81 9.78
C TYR A 823 -33.25 42.29 8.73
N ILE A 824 -33.14 43.56 8.35
CA ILE A 824 -33.96 44.16 7.31
C ILE A 824 -33.04 44.52 6.14
N CYS A 825 -33.39 44.07 4.95
CA CYS A 825 -32.77 44.44 3.69
C CYS A 825 -33.47 45.70 3.17
N GLN A 826 -32.74 46.82 3.17
CA GLN A 826 -33.25 48.14 2.79
C GLN A 826 -32.93 48.50 1.35
#